data_AF-A0A151NHV1-F1
#
_entry.id   AF-A0A151NHV1-F1
#
_cell.length_a   1.000
_cell.length_b   1.000
_cell.length_c   1.000
_cell.angle_alpha   90.00
_cell.angle_beta   90.00
_cell.angle_gamma   90.00
#
_symmetry.space_group_name_H-M   'P 1'
#
loop_
_entity.id
_entity.type
_entity.pdbx_description
1 polymer ?
#
loop_
_entity_poly.entity_id
_entity_poly.type
_entity_poly.pdbx_seq_one_letter_code
_entity_poly.pdbx_strand_id
1 'polypeptide(L)'
;MAYFLQQASRDYVVFERSHTPGSFFALYPRHRKLISINKRLELQVQYNTAITHVTLDRDPQAWNGHYFILTDQNSQTYRCSLLLVATGTWVPNVVSFTGSEYVEGYETVSINPEDFAGQTVLILGRGNSAFETAENILGVTNFIHMVSRSRVRLSWATHYVGDLRAINNGLLDTYQLKSLDGLLEGDLEDLAIVKDKKGKLHITLRFYLENSNSSAGAETITLPQDELDNFATRAPYDRVIRCLGWKFDFSIYNRSLRLVPGRGNKRKYPQIKPSYESRGTRGLFVLGTASHSNDFRKSAGGFIHGFRYTTRAVHRLLENRHHGVPWPSPIYPITHLTNSIIKRVNEASGLYQMFSVLADIILLKENATAFEYLEEYPVGILAQLELHTGRKAPGGLFAVIMEYGRNFSGADKDVFYYNRAVGEAQHAWQSNFLHPVIYYYKRLPTEREMRLRPPDWPLPRPDAIHHIVEDFLTDWTAPNAHILPLRRFLENCLGTDLRNFFAESCFLFALTRQKLPPSCQQGYLRMQGLVGSEGLRRHAVEASLMENYTVVDTPNELLGGQKDIHDQLLKDHVIPTNEVAACPGSARELRRPPGPGRSTFNVQDGEDFQDRVINSAKPVVIDFHAQWCGPCKILGPRLEKMVAKQQGKVLMAKVDIDDHTDLAIEYEVSAVPTVLAMKNGDVVDKFVGIKDEDQLEAFLKKLIGA
;
A
#
# COMPACT_ATOMS: atom_id res chain seq x y z
N MET A 1 9.56 -8.20 12.06
CA MET A 1 9.41 -8.33 13.54
C MET A 1 10.76 -8.61 14.18
N ALA A 2 11.43 -9.71 13.82
CA ALA A 2 12.79 -10.03 14.27
C ALA A 2 13.77 -8.85 14.21
N TYR A 3 13.80 -8.11 13.08
CA TYR A 3 14.57 -6.86 12.96
C TYR A 3 14.34 -5.88 14.12
N PHE A 4 13.08 -5.61 14.49
CA PHE A 4 12.76 -4.70 15.59
C PHE A 4 13.18 -5.27 16.94
N LEU A 5 12.97 -6.57 17.18
CA LEU A 5 13.38 -7.25 18.41
C LEU A 5 14.90 -7.20 18.60
N GLN A 6 15.67 -7.43 17.53
CA GLN A 6 17.13 -7.35 17.58
C GLN A 6 17.64 -5.94 17.85
N GLN A 7 17.07 -4.94 17.17
CA GLN A 7 17.40 -3.53 17.40
C GLN A 7 17.10 -3.10 18.84
N ALA A 8 16.05 -3.65 19.46
CA ALA A 8 15.71 -3.44 20.87
C ALA A 8 16.43 -4.40 21.84
N SER A 9 17.41 -5.18 21.35
CA SER A 9 18.18 -6.17 22.13
C SER A 9 17.31 -7.14 22.93
N ARG A 10 16.22 -7.60 22.33
CA ARG A 10 15.31 -8.59 22.94
C ARG A 10 15.80 -10.01 22.67
N ASP A 11 15.52 -10.91 23.60
CA ASP A 11 15.73 -12.34 23.41
C ASP A 11 14.63 -12.89 22.47
N TYR A 12 15.03 -13.46 21.34
CA TYR A 12 14.12 -14.04 20.36
C TYR A 12 14.82 -15.09 19.50
N VAL A 13 14.03 -15.98 18.93
CA VAL A 13 14.46 -16.90 17.88
C VAL A 13 13.37 -16.98 16.82
N VAL A 14 13.78 -17.04 15.55
CA VAL A 14 12.88 -17.30 14.41
C VAL A 14 13.10 -18.72 13.93
N PHE A 15 12.01 -19.46 13.73
CA PHE A 15 12.05 -20.79 13.12
C PHE A 15 11.58 -20.70 11.67
N GLU A 16 12.40 -21.16 10.74
CA GLU A 16 12.10 -21.22 9.31
C GLU A 16 12.27 -22.66 8.83
N ARG A 17 11.21 -23.21 8.22
CA ARG A 17 11.21 -24.59 7.72
C ARG A 17 12.17 -24.79 6.55
N SER A 18 12.40 -23.74 5.77
CA SER A 18 13.27 -23.76 4.60
C SER A 18 14.73 -23.44 4.96
N HIS A 19 15.63 -23.69 4.01
CA HIS A 19 17.05 -23.37 4.15
C HIS A 19 17.35 -21.88 3.92
N THR A 20 16.37 -21.13 3.41
CA THR A 20 16.46 -19.69 3.09
C THR A 20 15.16 -18.97 3.49
N PRO A 21 15.23 -17.67 3.81
CA PRO A 21 14.05 -16.87 4.08
C PRO A 21 13.24 -16.64 2.80
N GLY A 22 11.93 -16.43 2.96
CA GLY A 22 11.06 -16.07 1.83
C GLY A 22 10.91 -17.17 0.77
N SER A 23 11.17 -18.43 1.13
CA SER A 23 11.07 -19.59 0.22
C SER A 23 9.73 -19.73 -0.49
N PHE A 24 8.64 -19.25 0.13
CA PHE A 24 7.33 -19.16 -0.53
C PHE A 24 7.41 -18.35 -1.83
N PHE A 25 8.16 -17.26 -1.85
CA PHE A 25 8.31 -16.37 -2.99
C PHE A 25 9.27 -16.89 -4.06
N ALA A 26 10.06 -17.91 -3.75
CA ALA A 26 10.83 -18.64 -4.75
C ALA A 26 9.93 -19.53 -5.64
N LEU A 27 8.74 -19.88 -5.14
CA LEU A 27 7.77 -20.71 -5.85
C LEU A 27 6.56 -19.92 -6.34
N TYR A 28 6.16 -18.85 -5.64
CA TYR A 28 4.93 -18.11 -5.91
C TYR A 28 5.14 -16.58 -5.97
N PRO A 29 4.55 -15.86 -6.92
CA PRO A 29 3.77 -16.37 -8.05
C PRO A 29 4.59 -17.29 -8.97
N ARG A 30 3.94 -18.22 -9.66
CA ARG A 30 4.64 -19.29 -10.40
C ARG A 30 5.25 -18.81 -11.72
N HIS A 31 4.68 -17.75 -12.31
CA HIS A 31 5.07 -17.22 -13.62
C HIS A 31 5.82 -15.89 -13.54
N ARG A 32 5.94 -15.32 -12.33
CA ARG A 32 6.68 -14.08 -12.07
C ARG A 32 7.54 -14.24 -10.82
N LYS A 33 8.80 -13.85 -10.89
CA LYS A 33 9.71 -13.90 -9.74
C LYS A 33 9.55 -12.65 -8.90
N LEU A 34 9.54 -12.82 -7.58
CA LEU A 34 9.75 -11.73 -6.64
C LEU A 34 11.25 -11.44 -6.56
N ILE A 35 11.67 -10.22 -6.88
CA ILE A 35 13.10 -9.81 -6.93
C ILE A 35 13.63 -9.46 -5.52
N SER A 36 12.77 -9.34 -4.50
CA SER A 36 13.16 -8.79 -3.20
C SER A 36 13.27 -9.82 -2.07
N ILE A 37 14.46 -10.42 -1.91
CA ILE A 37 14.92 -11.06 -0.65
C ILE A 37 16.42 -10.72 -0.40
N ASN A 38 16.90 -9.55 -0.85
CA ASN A 38 18.35 -9.28 -0.89
C ASN A 38 18.95 -8.70 0.40
N LYS A 39 18.12 -8.29 1.38
CA LYS A 39 18.63 -7.81 2.67
C LYS A 39 19.08 -8.97 3.57
N ARG A 40 20.40 -9.20 3.59
CA ARG A 40 21.06 -10.03 4.61
C ARG A 40 21.15 -9.25 5.91
N LEU A 41 20.16 -9.44 6.77
CA LEU A 41 20.23 -9.04 8.17
C LEU A 41 20.78 -10.22 8.96
N GLU A 42 21.76 -9.99 9.84
CA GLU A 42 22.32 -10.99 10.77
C GLU A 42 21.32 -11.31 11.90
N LEU A 43 20.15 -11.82 11.53
CA LEU A 43 19.07 -12.15 12.46
C LEU A 43 19.26 -13.54 13.06
N GLN A 44 18.81 -13.73 14.29
CA GLN A 44 18.72 -15.06 14.92
C GLN A 44 17.61 -15.92 14.27
N VAL A 45 17.98 -16.68 13.24
CA VAL A 45 17.07 -17.58 12.51
C VAL A 45 17.62 -19.01 12.55
N GLN A 46 16.78 -19.95 12.98
CA GLN A 46 17.02 -21.39 12.83
C GLN A 46 16.32 -21.87 11.55
N TYR A 47 17.12 -22.06 10.50
CA TYR A 47 16.68 -22.62 9.23
C TYR A 47 16.49 -24.14 9.32
N ASN A 48 15.80 -24.72 8.34
CA ASN A 48 15.47 -26.15 8.29
C ASN A 48 14.79 -26.64 9.57
N THR A 49 14.02 -25.80 10.24
CA THR A 49 13.34 -26.10 11.50
C THR A 49 11.84 -25.89 11.33
N ALA A 50 11.12 -26.98 11.12
CA ALA A 50 9.68 -27.01 10.93
C ALA A 50 9.00 -27.30 12.26
N ILE A 51 8.33 -26.31 12.83
CA ILE A 51 7.48 -26.51 14.00
C ILE A 51 6.26 -27.35 13.61
N THR A 52 6.10 -28.52 14.23
CA THR A 52 5.03 -29.48 13.93
C THR A 52 3.90 -29.44 14.95
N HIS A 53 4.20 -29.08 16.20
CA HIS A 53 3.22 -29.00 17.27
C HIS A 53 3.45 -27.77 18.15
N VAL A 54 2.35 -27.10 18.52
CA VAL A 54 2.34 -25.99 19.46
C VAL A 54 1.32 -26.26 20.54
N THR A 55 1.76 -26.28 21.78
CA THR A 55 0.93 -26.51 22.98
C THR A 55 1.10 -25.37 23.99
N LEU A 56 0.27 -25.43 25.03
CA LEU A 56 0.31 -24.51 26.17
C LEU A 56 0.67 -25.28 27.42
N ASP A 57 1.63 -24.76 28.17
CA ASP A 57 1.95 -25.20 29.52
C ASP A 57 1.45 -24.15 30.52
N ARG A 58 0.55 -24.53 31.43
CA ARG A 58 -0.10 -23.57 32.33
C ARG A 58 0.78 -23.32 33.54
N ASP A 59 1.08 -22.04 33.77
CA ASP A 59 1.92 -21.61 34.88
C ASP A 59 1.36 -20.32 35.48
N PRO A 60 0.84 -20.34 36.73
CA PRO A 60 0.32 -19.15 37.40
C PRO A 60 1.36 -18.04 37.58
N GLN A 61 2.66 -18.35 37.55
CA GLN A 61 3.73 -17.36 37.67
C GLN A 61 4.01 -16.64 36.35
N ALA A 62 3.58 -17.20 35.22
CA ALA A 62 3.73 -16.55 33.92
C ALA A 62 2.82 -15.31 33.83
N TRP A 63 3.32 -14.24 33.20
CA TRP A 63 2.60 -12.96 33.07
C TRP A 63 1.23 -13.06 32.37
N ASN A 64 1.07 -14.06 31.50
CA ASN A 64 -0.14 -14.42 30.76
C ASN A 64 -0.76 -15.75 31.25
N GLY A 65 -0.25 -16.32 32.36
CA GLY A 65 -0.74 -17.55 32.98
C GLY A 65 -0.31 -18.85 32.27
N HIS A 66 0.60 -18.78 31.30
CA HIS A 66 1.13 -19.94 30.58
C HIS A 66 2.44 -19.63 29.84
N TYR A 67 3.12 -20.68 29.42
CA TYR A 67 4.17 -20.65 28.40
C TYR A 67 3.72 -21.38 27.14
N PHE A 68 4.26 -20.97 26.00
CA PHE A 68 4.10 -21.69 24.75
C PHE A 68 5.21 -22.73 24.62
N ILE A 69 4.83 -23.94 24.23
CA ILE A 69 5.76 -25.03 23.96
C ILE A 69 5.66 -25.37 22.48
N LEU A 70 6.78 -25.29 21.78
CA LEU A 70 6.88 -25.58 20.35
C LEU A 70 7.72 -26.85 20.18
N THR A 71 7.26 -27.78 19.37
CA THR A 71 7.98 -29.02 19.04
C THR A 71 8.27 -29.04 17.55
N ASP A 72 9.53 -29.23 17.18
CA ASP A 72 9.96 -29.30 15.78
C ASP A 72 9.76 -30.70 15.17
N GLN A 73 10.22 -30.89 13.94
CA GLN A 73 10.15 -32.17 13.23
C GLN A 73 11.08 -33.25 13.80
N ASN A 74 12.08 -32.88 14.62
CA ASN A 74 13.03 -33.77 15.25
C ASN A 74 12.67 -34.06 16.72
N SER A 75 11.47 -33.68 17.15
CA SER A 75 11.01 -33.76 18.55
C SER A 75 11.79 -32.87 19.54
N GLN A 76 12.57 -31.91 19.06
CA GLN A 76 13.18 -30.88 19.90
C GLN A 76 12.10 -29.92 20.38
N THR A 77 12.15 -29.58 21.67
CA THR A 77 11.16 -28.72 22.32
C THR A 77 11.75 -27.36 22.67
N TYR A 78 10.97 -26.31 22.47
CA TYR A 78 11.30 -24.92 22.75
C TYR A 78 10.20 -24.28 23.61
N ARG A 79 10.59 -23.39 24.52
CA ARG A 79 9.67 -22.70 25.44
C ARG A 79 9.79 -21.20 25.27
N CYS A 80 8.66 -20.49 25.14
CA CYS A 80 8.66 -19.03 25.12
C CYS A 80 7.46 -18.44 25.88
N SER A 81 7.60 -17.19 26.32
CA SER A 81 6.54 -16.43 27.01
C SER A 81 5.60 -15.71 26.05
N LEU A 82 6.02 -15.50 24.80
CA LEU A 82 5.31 -14.79 23.74
C LEU A 82 5.48 -15.56 22.43
N LEU A 83 4.37 -15.80 21.72
CA LEU A 83 4.38 -16.50 20.44
C LEU A 83 3.96 -15.54 19.31
N LEU A 84 4.86 -15.33 18.35
CA LEU A 84 4.63 -14.48 17.17
C LEU A 84 4.48 -15.36 15.93
N VAL A 85 3.25 -15.54 15.46
CA VAL A 85 2.93 -16.41 14.32
C VAL A 85 3.00 -15.60 13.02
N ALA A 86 4.02 -15.86 12.21
CA ALA A 86 4.24 -15.20 10.91
C ALA A 86 4.31 -16.21 9.74
N THR A 87 3.61 -17.35 9.85
CA THR A 87 3.65 -18.45 8.88
C THR A 87 2.90 -18.18 7.56
N GLY A 88 2.26 -17.03 7.42
CA GLY A 88 1.46 -16.68 6.25
C GLY A 88 0.26 -17.61 6.02
N THR A 89 -0.20 -17.71 4.78
CA THR A 89 -1.22 -18.66 4.33
C THR A 89 -0.66 -19.50 3.19
N TRP A 90 -0.32 -20.76 3.46
CA TRP A 90 0.43 -21.60 2.53
C TRP A 90 -0.20 -22.97 2.30
N VAL A 91 -1.33 -23.29 2.96
CA VAL A 91 -2.07 -24.53 2.71
C VAL A 91 -3.02 -24.32 1.54
N PRO A 92 -2.95 -25.10 0.46
CA PRO A 92 -3.88 -24.97 -0.66
C PRO A 92 -5.34 -25.09 -0.20
N ASN A 93 -6.21 -24.25 -0.75
CA ASN A 93 -7.64 -24.36 -0.52
C ASN A 93 -8.24 -25.46 -1.43
N VAL A 94 -8.25 -26.69 -0.93
CA VAL A 94 -8.84 -27.85 -1.62
C VAL A 94 -10.31 -27.98 -1.22
N VAL A 95 -11.19 -28.11 -2.21
CA VAL A 95 -12.63 -28.33 -2.06
C VAL A 95 -12.95 -29.69 -2.68
N SER A 96 -13.67 -30.53 -1.95
CA SER A 96 -14.12 -31.84 -2.45
C SER A 96 -15.51 -31.69 -3.06
N PHE A 97 -15.65 -32.18 -4.29
CA PHE A 97 -16.90 -32.22 -5.06
C PHE A 97 -16.78 -33.36 -6.09
N THR A 98 -17.87 -33.71 -6.76
CA THR A 98 -17.89 -34.80 -7.74
C THR A 98 -16.93 -34.51 -8.91
N GLY A 99 -15.92 -35.37 -9.11
CA GLY A 99 -14.89 -35.18 -10.13
C GLY A 99 -13.68 -34.35 -9.70
N SER A 100 -13.57 -34.01 -8.41
CA SER A 100 -12.42 -33.28 -7.86
C SER A 100 -11.08 -34.03 -8.03
N GLU A 101 -11.11 -35.35 -8.20
CA GLU A 101 -9.96 -36.22 -8.49
C GLU A 101 -9.33 -35.98 -9.87
N TYR A 102 -10.07 -35.36 -10.81
CA TYR A 102 -9.58 -35.01 -12.15
C TYR A 102 -8.91 -33.64 -12.19
N VAL A 103 -8.86 -32.93 -11.06
CA VAL A 103 -8.43 -31.54 -11.00
C VAL A 103 -6.99 -31.44 -10.52
N GLU A 104 -6.18 -30.69 -11.26
CA GLU A 104 -4.80 -30.42 -10.92
C GLU A 104 -4.67 -29.16 -10.07
N GLY A 105 -3.78 -29.14 -9.08
CA GLY A 105 -3.57 -27.99 -8.22
C GLY A 105 -2.70 -26.90 -8.86
N TYR A 106 -2.99 -25.63 -8.60
CA TYR A 106 -2.09 -24.51 -8.92
C TYR A 106 -0.66 -24.75 -8.38
N GLU A 107 -0.54 -25.40 -7.23
CA GLU A 107 0.73 -25.73 -6.60
C GLU A 107 1.57 -26.79 -7.36
N THR A 108 0.98 -27.56 -8.28
CA THR A 108 1.65 -28.65 -9.00
C THR A 108 1.60 -28.53 -10.52
N VAL A 109 0.65 -27.79 -11.08
CA VAL A 109 0.43 -27.68 -12.53
C VAL A 109 1.68 -27.21 -13.29
N SER A 110 1.85 -27.60 -14.56
CA SER A 110 2.99 -27.13 -15.35
C SER A 110 2.95 -25.61 -15.55
N ILE A 111 4.13 -25.00 -15.60
CA ILE A 111 4.33 -23.57 -15.91
C ILE A 111 4.78 -23.37 -17.36
N ASN A 112 5.10 -24.44 -18.09
CA ASN A 112 5.53 -24.37 -19.48
C ASN A 112 4.30 -24.23 -20.39
N PRO A 113 4.12 -23.11 -21.13
CA PRO A 113 2.96 -22.91 -22.01
C PRO A 113 2.80 -24.01 -23.07
N GLU A 114 3.90 -24.57 -23.58
CA GLU A 114 3.89 -25.63 -24.59
C GLU A 114 3.17 -26.90 -24.12
N ASP A 115 3.13 -27.16 -22.82
CA ASP A 115 2.42 -28.31 -22.24
C ASP A 115 0.88 -28.18 -22.37
N PHE A 116 0.40 -27.01 -22.79
CA PHE A 116 -1.00 -26.67 -23.01
C PHE A 116 -1.33 -26.42 -24.49
N ALA A 117 -0.36 -26.60 -25.39
CA ALA A 117 -0.55 -26.34 -26.82
C ALA A 117 -1.72 -27.17 -27.39
N GLY A 118 -2.68 -26.46 -28.00
CA GLY A 118 -3.86 -27.09 -28.63
C GLY A 118 -4.85 -27.75 -27.66
N GLN A 119 -4.74 -27.49 -26.36
CA GLN A 119 -5.65 -28.02 -25.33
C GLN A 119 -6.75 -27.02 -24.97
N THR A 120 -7.90 -27.52 -24.54
CA THR A 120 -8.97 -26.70 -23.94
C THR A 120 -8.90 -26.77 -22.42
N VAL A 121 -8.83 -25.62 -21.74
CA VAL A 121 -8.50 -25.58 -20.30
C VAL A 121 -9.63 -24.95 -19.49
N LEU A 122 -10.01 -25.61 -18.40
CA LEU A 122 -10.94 -25.08 -17.39
C LEU A 122 -10.17 -24.69 -16.13
N ILE A 123 -10.34 -23.47 -15.65
CA ILE A 123 -9.71 -22.98 -14.40
C ILE A 123 -10.79 -22.74 -13.34
N LEU A 124 -10.65 -23.40 -12.19
CA LEU A 124 -11.52 -23.20 -11.03
C LEU A 124 -10.95 -22.09 -10.15
N GLY A 125 -11.61 -20.94 -10.15
CA GLY A 125 -11.19 -19.73 -9.44
C GLY A 125 -11.12 -18.52 -10.36
N ARG A 126 -11.24 -17.31 -9.78
CA ARG A 126 -11.13 -16.01 -10.49
C ARG A 126 -10.26 -15.00 -9.70
N GLY A 127 -9.31 -15.50 -8.92
CA GLY A 127 -8.33 -14.69 -8.19
C GLY A 127 -7.04 -14.49 -8.98
N ASN A 128 -6.07 -13.77 -8.39
CA ASN A 128 -4.79 -13.49 -9.05
C ASN A 128 -4.06 -14.74 -9.55
N SER A 129 -4.03 -15.85 -8.79
CA SER A 129 -3.40 -17.10 -9.24
C SER A 129 -4.09 -17.72 -10.45
N ALA A 130 -5.42 -17.60 -10.55
CA ALA A 130 -6.19 -18.14 -11.66
C ALA A 130 -5.92 -17.35 -12.94
N PHE A 131 -5.94 -16.02 -12.84
CA PHE A 131 -5.65 -15.13 -13.96
C PHE A 131 -4.17 -15.17 -14.37
N GLU A 132 -3.25 -15.35 -13.42
CA GLU A 132 -1.83 -15.57 -13.73
C GLU A 132 -1.63 -16.86 -14.55
N THR A 133 -2.29 -17.96 -14.16
CA THR A 133 -2.27 -19.20 -14.95
C THR A 133 -2.89 -19.00 -16.32
N ALA A 134 -4.04 -18.33 -16.41
CA ALA A 134 -4.71 -18.05 -17.67
C ALA A 134 -3.83 -17.22 -18.60
N GLU A 135 -3.24 -16.14 -18.09
CA GLU A 135 -2.35 -15.24 -18.85
C GLU A 135 -1.13 -15.98 -19.41
N ASN A 136 -0.53 -16.89 -18.63
CA ASN A 136 0.65 -17.64 -19.05
C ASN A 136 0.39 -18.60 -20.22
N ILE A 137 -0.82 -19.17 -20.30
CA ILE A 137 -1.20 -20.14 -21.33
C ILE A 137 -2.06 -19.51 -22.44
N LEU A 138 -2.36 -18.22 -22.31
CA LEU A 138 -3.14 -17.45 -23.27
C LEU A 138 -2.44 -17.42 -24.63
N GLY A 139 -3.18 -17.70 -25.70
CA GLY A 139 -2.64 -17.76 -27.06
C GLY A 139 -1.95 -19.07 -27.45
N VAL A 140 -1.77 -20.01 -26.51
CA VAL A 140 -1.22 -21.36 -26.78
C VAL A 140 -2.30 -22.45 -26.69
N THR A 141 -3.28 -22.25 -25.81
CA THR A 141 -4.49 -23.10 -25.70
C THR A 141 -5.52 -22.79 -26.79
N ASN A 142 -6.44 -23.72 -27.05
CA ASN A 142 -7.59 -23.48 -27.94
C ASN A 142 -8.56 -22.44 -27.37
N PHE A 143 -8.90 -22.58 -26.09
CA PHE A 143 -9.67 -21.60 -25.30
C PHE A 143 -9.52 -21.92 -23.81
N ILE A 144 -9.79 -20.92 -22.98
CA ILE A 144 -9.74 -21.00 -21.52
C ILE A 144 -11.09 -20.55 -20.97
N HIS A 145 -11.71 -21.40 -20.16
CA HIS A 145 -12.88 -21.03 -19.36
C HIS A 145 -12.51 -20.96 -17.87
N MET A 146 -13.04 -19.97 -17.16
CA MET A 146 -12.87 -19.86 -15.70
C MET A 146 -14.21 -19.91 -14.98
N VAL A 147 -14.28 -20.64 -13.86
CA VAL A 147 -15.49 -20.79 -13.05
C VAL A 147 -15.23 -20.36 -11.62
N SER A 148 -16.12 -19.56 -11.03
CA SER A 148 -16.08 -19.27 -9.59
C SER A 148 -17.43 -18.74 -9.11
N ARG A 149 -17.75 -18.95 -7.83
CA ARG A 149 -18.98 -18.48 -7.16
C ARG A 149 -19.17 -16.96 -7.09
N SER A 150 -18.17 -16.16 -7.44
CA SER A 150 -18.23 -14.71 -7.29
C SER A 150 -17.61 -13.96 -8.45
N ARG A 151 -18.26 -12.87 -8.89
CA ARG A 151 -17.79 -11.96 -9.93
C ARG A 151 -16.31 -11.60 -9.84
N VAL A 152 -15.71 -11.30 -10.99
CA VAL A 152 -14.36 -10.74 -11.07
C VAL A 152 -14.35 -9.41 -10.31
N ARG A 153 -13.32 -9.24 -9.49
CA ARG A 153 -13.09 -8.03 -8.69
C ARG A 153 -11.81 -7.40 -9.18
N LEU A 154 -11.88 -6.14 -9.58
CA LEU A 154 -10.77 -5.42 -10.14
C LEU A 154 -10.13 -4.56 -9.05
N SER A 155 -8.81 -4.63 -8.93
CA SER A 155 -8.06 -3.91 -7.90
C SER A 155 -8.23 -2.39 -7.99
N TRP A 156 -8.38 -1.83 -9.20
CA TRP A 156 -8.66 -0.41 -9.38
C TRP A 156 -10.08 0.00 -8.95
N ALA A 157 -11.06 -0.90 -9.04
CA ALA A 157 -12.43 -0.61 -8.58
C ALA A 157 -12.58 -0.78 -7.06
N THR A 158 -11.85 -1.74 -6.49
CA THR A 158 -11.95 -2.11 -5.08
C THR A 158 -10.89 -1.46 -4.19
N HIS A 159 -9.92 -0.76 -4.79
CA HIS A 159 -8.71 -0.23 -4.14
C HIS A 159 -7.96 -1.25 -3.28
N TYR A 160 -8.18 -2.54 -3.53
CA TYR A 160 -7.61 -3.62 -2.75
C TYR A 160 -6.65 -4.41 -3.64
N VAL A 161 -5.36 -4.36 -3.29
CA VAL A 161 -4.28 -4.94 -4.09
C VAL A 161 -4.35 -6.45 -4.24
N GLY A 162 -5.15 -7.13 -3.40
CA GLY A 162 -5.37 -8.58 -3.49
C GLY A 162 -6.46 -9.01 -4.48
N ASP A 163 -7.23 -8.08 -5.04
CA ASP A 163 -8.14 -8.32 -6.15
C ASP A 163 -7.36 -8.24 -7.50
N LEU A 164 -8.00 -8.51 -8.64
CA LEU A 164 -7.30 -8.70 -9.93
C LEU A 164 -6.57 -7.43 -10.37
N ARG A 165 -5.28 -7.55 -10.66
CA ARG A 165 -4.43 -6.48 -11.18
C ARG A 165 -4.51 -6.42 -12.71
N ALA A 166 -4.31 -5.23 -13.28
CA ALA A 166 -4.36 -5.01 -14.73
C ALA A 166 -3.33 -5.86 -15.48
N ILE A 167 -2.21 -6.18 -14.84
CA ILE A 167 -1.13 -6.97 -15.44
C ILE A 167 -1.51 -8.44 -15.73
N ASN A 168 -2.66 -8.94 -15.27
CA ASN A 168 -3.15 -10.31 -15.51
C ASN A 168 -4.58 -10.31 -16.08
N ASN A 169 -5.02 -9.25 -16.75
CA ASN A 169 -6.40 -9.13 -17.20
C ASN A 169 -6.59 -9.46 -18.69
N GLY A 170 -5.59 -9.98 -19.40
CA GLY A 170 -5.65 -10.21 -20.86
C GLY A 170 -6.81 -11.11 -21.27
N LEU A 171 -7.12 -12.13 -20.46
CA LEU A 171 -8.28 -13.00 -20.67
C LEU A 171 -9.63 -12.24 -20.63
N LEU A 172 -9.72 -11.12 -19.90
CA LEU A 172 -10.95 -10.32 -19.89
C LEU A 172 -11.20 -9.69 -21.26
N ASP A 173 -10.15 -9.24 -21.93
CA ASP A 173 -10.27 -8.64 -23.25
C ASP A 173 -10.70 -9.69 -24.27
N THR A 174 -10.10 -10.89 -24.26
CA THR A 174 -10.49 -11.98 -25.16
C THR A 174 -11.94 -12.43 -24.92
N TYR A 175 -12.36 -12.53 -23.65
CA TYR A 175 -13.75 -12.81 -23.29
C TYR A 175 -14.73 -11.73 -23.79
N GLN A 176 -14.44 -10.46 -23.53
CA GLN A 176 -15.33 -9.34 -23.91
C GLN A 176 -15.37 -9.12 -25.43
N LEU A 177 -14.27 -9.37 -26.13
CA LEU A 177 -14.17 -9.28 -27.59
C LEU A 177 -14.59 -10.58 -28.30
N LYS A 178 -15.10 -11.58 -27.56
CA LYS A 178 -15.65 -12.85 -28.05
C LYS A 178 -14.66 -13.76 -28.78
N SER A 179 -13.43 -13.85 -28.27
CA SER A 179 -12.38 -14.77 -28.75
C SER A 179 -12.44 -16.14 -28.04
N LEU A 180 -13.63 -16.76 -27.98
CA LEU A 180 -13.94 -18.08 -27.38
C LEU A 180 -13.70 -18.27 -25.87
N ASP A 181 -12.80 -17.51 -25.26
CA ASP A 181 -12.57 -17.54 -23.82
C ASP A 181 -13.82 -17.12 -23.02
N GLY A 182 -13.92 -17.59 -21.78
CA GLY A 182 -15.17 -17.54 -21.03
C GLY A 182 -15.02 -17.40 -19.52
N LEU A 183 -15.89 -16.58 -18.93
CA LEU A 183 -16.06 -16.50 -17.49
C LEU A 183 -17.45 -16.97 -17.08
N LEU A 184 -17.50 -17.84 -16.07
CA LEU A 184 -18.71 -18.50 -15.60
C LEU A 184 -18.87 -18.31 -14.09
N GLU A 185 -20.12 -18.24 -13.67
CA GLU A 185 -20.49 -18.16 -12.26
C GLU A 185 -21.20 -19.43 -11.83
N GLY A 186 -20.70 -20.07 -10.78
CA GLY A 186 -21.26 -21.30 -10.24
C GLY A 186 -20.50 -21.70 -8.98
N ASP A 187 -21.22 -22.23 -7.99
CA ASP A 187 -20.59 -22.80 -6.80
C ASP A 187 -20.07 -24.21 -7.11
N LEU A 188 -18.89 -24.54 -6.60
CA LEU A 188 -18.33 -25.88 -6.79
C LEU A 188 -19.13 -26.95 -6.06
N GLU A 189 -19.94 -26.57 -5.06
CA GLU A 189 -20.88 -27.49 -4.40
C GLU A 189 -22.02 -27.93 -5.33
N ASP A 190 -22.38 -27.10 -6.32
CA ASP A 190 -23.45 -27.34 -7.29
C ASP A 190 -22.91 -27.94 -8.61
N LEU A 191 -21.59 -27.94 -8.80
CA LEU A 191 -20.92 -28.37 -10.02
C LEU A 191 -20.35 -29.78 -9.87
N ALA A 192 -20.25 -30.47 -11.00
CA ALA A 192 -19.56 -31.74 -11.12
C ALA A 192 -18.67 -31.75 -12.37
N ILE A 193 -17.55 -32.46 -12.27
CA ILE A 193 -16.68 -32.75 -13.41
C ILE A 193 -16.82 -34.23 -13.73
N VAL A 194 -17.11 -34.54 -14.99
CA VAL A 194 -17.21 -35.93 -15.46
C VAL A 194 -16.24 -36.16 -16.60
N LYS A 195 -15.71 -37.38 -16.69
CA LYS A 195 -14.79 -37.79 -17.75
C LYS A 195 -15.52 -38.69 -18.73
N ASP A 196 -15.50 -38.34 -20.01
CA ASP A 196 -16.13 -39.13 -21.06
C ASP A 196 -15.24 -40.31 -21.51
N LYS A 197 -15.79 -41.16 -22.40
CA LYS A 197 -15.10 -42.34 -22.95
C LYS A 197 -13.84 -41.98 -23.77
N LYS A 198 -13.76 -40.76 -24.28
CA LYS A 198 -12.58 -40.24 -25.02
C LYS A 198 -11.54 -39.62 -24.08
N GLY A 199 -11.82 -39.63 -22.77
CA GLY A 199 -10.95 -39.07 -21.74
C GLY A 199 -11.05 -37.56 -21.59
N LYS A 200 -12.02 -36.91 -22.25
CA LYS A 200 -12.26 -35.47 -22.10
C LYS A 200 -13.11 -35.18 -20.88
N LEU A 201 -12.92 -34.00 -20.31
CA LEU A 201 -13.58 -33.54 -19.10
C LEU A 201 -14.75 -32.62 -19.44
N HIS A 202 -15.88 -32.81 -18.79
CA HIS A 202 -17.07 -31.99 -18.96
C HIS A 202 -17.49 -31.41 -17.62
N ILE A 203 -17.92 -30.14 -17.63
CA ILE A 203 -18.53 -29.50 -16.47
C ILE A 203 -20.05 -29.60 -16.60
N THR A 204 -20.70 -30.08 -15.53
CA THR A 204 -22.16 -30.20 -15.44
C THR A 204 -22.65 -29.73 -14.08
N LEU A 205 -23.96 -29.57 -13.93
CA LEU A 205 -24.60 -29.36 -12.64
C LEU A 205 -24.81 -30.71 -11.95
N ARG A 206 -24.55 -30.75 -10.66
CA ARG A 206 -24.74 -31.94 -9.81
C ARG A 206 -26.18 -32.47 -9.88
N PHE A 207 -27.16 -31.58 -10.01
CA PHE A 207 -28.58 -31.90 -10.22
C PHE A 207 -28.82 -32.90 -11.36
N TYR A 208 -28.10 -32.77 -12.49
CA TYR A 208 -28.25 -33.68 -13.64
C TYR A 208 -27.74 -35.09 -13.34
N LEU A 209 -26.74 -35.21 -12.47
CA LEU A 209 -26.22 -36.50 -12.03
C LEU A 209 -27.18 -37.17 -11.03
N GLU A 210 -27.73 -36.39 -10.11
CA GLU A 210 -28.64 -36.91 -9.08
C GLU A 210 -29.99 -37.36 -9.65
N ASN A 211 -30.46 -36.72 -10.73
CA ASN A 211 -31.73 -37.06 -11.39
C ASN A 211 -31.60 -38.02 -12.57
N SER A 212 -30.38 -38.45 -12.91
CA SER A 212 -30.21 -39.50 -13.91
C SER A 212 -30.74 -40.82 -13.36
N ASN A 213 -31.83 -41.33 -13.96
CA ASN A 213 -32.48 -42.55 -13.52
C ASN A 213 -31.48 -43.72 -13.49
N SER A 214 -31.37 -44.37 -12.33
CA SER A 214 -30.44 -45.49 -12.03
C SER A 214 -30.68 -46.76 -12.88
N SER A 215 -31.61 -46.72 -13.83
CA SER A 215 -31.98 -47.77 -14.77
C SER A 215 -31.38 -47.58 -16.17
N ALA A 216 -30.81 -46.42 -16.48
CA ALA A 216 -29.83 -46.30 -17.55
C ALA A 216 -28.47 -46.71 -16.96
N GLY A 217 -27.79 -47.68 -17.55
CA GLY A 217 -26.44 -48.06 -17.12
C GLY A 217 -25.52 -46.84 -17.04
N ALA A 218 -24.36 -46.99 -16.40
CA ALA A 218 -23.33 -45.94 -16.23
C ALA A 218 -22.74 -45.38 -17.56
N GLU A 219 -23.45 -45.52 -18.69
CA GLU A 219 -22.99 -45.34 -20.05
C GLU A 219 -23.47 -44.05 -20.73
N THR A 220 -24.46 -43.33 -20.18
CA THR A 220 -24.94 -42.05 -20.72
C THR A 220 -25.18 -41.06 -19.60
N ILE A 221 -24.14 -40.29 -19.24
CA ILE A 221 -24.31 -39.10 -18.39
C ILE A 221 -25.06 -38.07 -19.22
N THR A 222 -26.30 -37.73 -18.85
CA THR A 222 -27.04 -36.62 -19.45
C THR A 222 -26.32 -35.33 -19.10
N LEU A 223 -25.84 -34.63 -20.12
CA LEU A 223 -25.18 -33.34 -19.98
C LEU A 223 -26.19 -32.22 -20.29
N PRO A 224 -26.00 -31.00 -19.75
CA PRO A 224 -26.93 -29.90 -19.98
C PRO A 224 -27.12 -29.59 -21.47
N GLN A 225 -26.09 -29.81 -22.28
CA GLN A 225 -26.15 -29.64 -23.73
C GLN A 225 -27.04 -30.65 -24.46
N ASP A 226 -27.40 -31.77 -23.84
CA ASP A 226 -28.31 -32.77 -24.42
C ASP A 226 -29.77 -32.26 -24.38
N GLU A 227 -30.07 -31.32 -23.47
CA GLU A 227 -31.37 -30.62 -23.37
C GLU A 227 -31.33 -29.22 -24.00
N LEU A 228 -30.17 -28.55 -23.95
CA LEU A 228 -29.97 -27.17 -24.41
C LEU A 228 -28.77 -27.08 -25.36
N ASP A 229 -29.03 -27.10 -26.66
CA ASP A 229 -28.00 -27.03 -27.72
C ASP A 229 -27.04 -25.82 -27.61
N ASN A 230 -27.50 -24.73 -26.99
CA ASN A 230 -26.71 -23.51 -26.75
C ASN A 230 -26.21 -23.35 -25.31
N PHE A 231 -25.80 -24.44 -24.65
CA PHE A 231 -25.17 -24.36 -23.33
C PHE A 231 -23.75 -23.79 -23.39
N ALA A 232 -23.42 -22.84 -22.51
CA ALA A 232 -22.16 -22.09 -22.52
C ALA A 232 -20.91 -22.99 -22.37
N THR A 233 -21.05 -24.17 -21.74
CA THR A 233 -19.96 -25.13 -21.52
C THR A 233 -20.15 -26.44 -22.28
N ARG A 234 -20.82 -26.40 -23.45
CA ARG A 234 -21.04 -27.59 -24.29
C ARG A 234 -19.75 -28.24 -24.82
N ALA A 235 -18.65 -27.48 -24.87
CA ALA A 235 -17.38 -27.97 -25.37
C ALA A 235 -16.58 -28.67 -24.23
N PRO A 236 -15.96 -29.84 -24.51
CA PRO A 236 -15.13 -30.54 -23.54
C PRO A 236 -13.80 -29.83 -23.24
N TYR A 237 -13.23 -30.17 -22.09
CA TYR A 237 -11.92 -29.73 -21.60
C TYR A 237 -10.90 -30.88 -21.63
N ASP A 238 -9.65 -30.54 -21.92
CA ASP A 238 -8.49 -31.43 -21.76
C ASP A 238 -8.00 -31.46 -20.31
N ARG A 239 -8.00 -30.31 -19.65
CA ARG A 239 -7.46 -30.14 -18.29
C ARG A 239 -8.35 -29.25 -17.43
N VAL A 240 -8.36 -29.54 -16.13
CA VAL A 240 -9.01 -28.71 -15.13
C VAL A 240 -8.00 -28.32 -14.05
N ILE A 241 -7.86 -27.03 -13.76
CA ILE A 241 -6.85 -26.48 -12.85
C ILE A 241 -7.53 -25.78 -11.67
N ARG A 242 -7.20 -26.16 -10.43
CA ARG A 242 -7.70 -25.56 -9.18
C ARG A 242 -6.84 -24.38 -8.75
N CYS A 243 -7.40 -23.18 -8.84
CA CYS A 243 -6.82 -21.90 -8.42
C CYS A 243 -7.66 -21.21 -7.33
N LEU A 244 -8.01 -21.95 -6.27
CA LEU A 244 -8.95 -21.49 -5.21
C LEU A 244 -8.28 -20.77 -4.02
N GLY A 245 -7.00 -20.41 -4.17
CA GLY A 245 -6.21 -19.70 -3.17
C GLY A 245 -5.71 -20.56 -2.01
N TRP A 246 -5.31 -19.90 -0.93
CA TRP A 246 -4.61 -20.49 0.21
C TRP A 246 -5.35 -20.23 1.53
N LYS A 247 -5.14 -21.09 2.52
CA LYS A 247 -5.65 -20.97 3.89
C LYS A 247 -4.52 -21.05 4.92
N PHE A 248 -4.78 -20.50 6.10
CA PHE A 248 -3.92 -20.65 7.27
C PHE A 248 -3.90 -22.10 7.75
N ASP A 249 -2.73 -22.58 8.17
CA ASP A 249 -2.58 -23.92 8.73
C ASP A 249 -2.93 -23.91 10.22
N PHE A 250 -4.03 -24.57 10.59
CA PHE A 250 -4.43 -24.74 11.98
C PHE A 250 -3.94 -26.06 12.59
N SER A 251 -3.40 -26.98 11.78
CA SER A 251 -3.15 -28.37 12.19
C SER A 251 -2.07 -28.50 13.27
N ILE A 252 -1.07 -27.62 13.25
CA ILE A 252 0.04 -27.62 14.21
C ILE A 252 -0.34 -27.05 15.59
N TYR A 253 -1.49 -26.38 15.72
CA TYR A 253 -1.87 -25.70 16.96
C TYR A 253 -2.85 -26.56 17.77
N ASN A 254 -2.48 -26.90 19.00
CA ASN A 254 -3.36 -27.64 19.89
C ASN A 254 -4.66 -26.85 20.19
N ARG A 255 -5.77 -27.56 20.37
CA ARG A 255 -7.08 -26.97 20.71
C ARG A 255 -7.04 -26.10 21.97
N SER A 256 -6.11 -26.35 22.89
CA SER A 256 -5.89 -25.53 24.10
C SER A 256 -5.55 -24.08 23.78
N LEU A 257 -4.89 -23.79 22.64
CA LEU A 257 -4.56 -22.44 22.19
C LEU A 257 -5.79 -21.66 21.69
N ARG A 258 -6.92 -22.32 21.45
CA ARG A 258 -8.16 -21.68 20.96
C ARG A 258 -7.93 -20.76 19.75
N LEU A 259 -6.95 -21.08 18.91
CA LEU A 259 -6.68 -20.36 17.67
C LEU A 259 -7.65 -20.87 16.60
N VAL A 260 -8.78 -20.18 16.46
CA VAL A 260 -9.89 -20.62 15.61
C VAL A 260 -9.95 -19.84 14.29
N PRO A 261 -10.48 -20.45 13.22
CA PRO A 261 -10.77 -19.75 11.97
C PRO A 261 -11.75 -18.59 12.14
N GLY A 262 -11.65 -17.59 11.27
CA GLY A 262 -12.65 -16.54 11.15
C GLY A 262 -14.01 -17.04 10.67
N ARG A 263 -14.98 -16.14 10.53
CA ARG A 263 -16.33 -16.45 10.03
C ARG A 263 -16.52 -15.99 8.57
N GLY A 264 -17.46 -16.62 7.86
CA GLY A 264 -17.81 -16.28 6.47
C GLY A 264 -16.59 -16.24 5.54
N ASN A 265 -16.44 -15.16 4.79
CA ASN A 265 -15.31 -14.97 3.84
C ASN A 265 -13.93 -14.89 4.52
N LYS A 266 -13.86 -14.73 5.85
CA LYS A 266 -12.61 -14.68 6.62
C LYS A 266 -12.22 -16.04 7.23
N ARG A 267 -12.94 -17.14 6.92
CA ARG A 267 -12.63 -18.51 7.39
C ARG A 267 -11.19 -18.96 7.07
N LYS A 268 -10.58 -18.43 6.01
CA LYS A 268 -9.19 -18.77 5.63
C LYS A 268 -8.12 -18.16 6.54
N TYR A 269 -8.48 -17.26 7.44
CA TYR A 269 -7.58 -16.58 8.38
C TYR A 269 -7.93 -16.89 9.84
N PRO A 270 -6.97 -16.80 10.79
CA PRO A 270 -7.26 -16.90 12.21
C PRO A 270 -8.02 -15.68 12.75
N GLN A 271 -8.84 -15.90 13.78
CA GLN A 271 -9.58 -14.84 14.44
C GLN A 271 -8.71 -14.10 15.48
N ILE A 272 -8.44 -12.82 15.22
CA ILE A 272 -7.60 -11.97 16.08
C ILE A 272 -8.33 -10.69 16.52
N LYS A 273 -7.72 -9.98 17.46
CA LYS A 273 -8.13 -8.65 17.93
C LYS A 273 -7.51 -7.57 17.02
N PRO A 274 -8.00 -6.32 17.05
CA PRO A 274 -7.35 -5.21 16.35
C PRO A 274 -5.93 -4.88 16.85
N SER A 275 -5.54 -5.39 18.03
CA SER A 275 -4.16 -5.40 18.52
C SER A 275 -3.27 -6.49 17.91
N TYR A 276 -3.79 -7.27 16.96
CA TYR A 276 -3.17 -8.45 16.32
C TYR A 276 -2.90 -9.64 17.24
N GLU A 277 -3.30 -9.54 18.51
CA GLU A 277 -3.30 -10.65 19.47
C GLU A 277 -4.47 -11.60 19.18
N SER A 278 -4.27 -12.89 19.39
CA SER A 278 -5.32 -13.91 19.31
C SER A 278 -6.48 -13.59 20.25
N ARG A 279 -7.69 -13.89 19.81
CA ARG A 279 -8.87 -13.79 20.68
C ARG A 279 -8.90 -14.87 21.74
N GLY A 280 -8.34 -16.04 21.45
CA GLY A 280 -8.44 -17.22 22.30
C GLY A 280 -7.36 -17.30 23.38
N THR A 281 -6.17 -16.78 23.11
CA THR A 281 -4.98 -16.95 23.97
C THR A 281 -4.16 -15.66 24.05
N ARG A 282 -3.89 -15.22 25.28
CA ARG A 282 -3.08 -14.03 25.57
C ARG A 282 -1.59 -14.30 25.33
N GLY A 283 -0.88 -13.39 24.68
CA GLY A 283 0.54 -13.57 24.34
C GLY A 283 0.80 -14.30 23.02
N LEU A 284 -0.25 -14.73 22.30
CA LEU A 284 -0.14 -15.23 20.92
C LEU A 284 -0.56 -14.13 19.95
N PHE A 285 0.36 -13.68 19.10
CA PHE A 285 0.10 -12.66 18.08
C PHE A 285 0.23 -13.27 16.68
N VAL A 286 -0.62 -12.81 15.75
CA VAL A 286 -0.56 -13.22 14.35
C VAL A 286 -0.12 -12.03 13.49
N LEU A 287 0.89 -12.25 12.67
CA LEU A 287 1.58 -11.25 11.86
C LEU A 287 1.58 -11.65 10.38
N GLY A 288 1.95 -10.69 9.52
CA GLY A 288 2.03 -10.89 8.06
C GLY A 288 0.66 -11.21 7.44
N THR A 289 0.64 -11.96 6.35
CA THR A 289 -0.59 -12.26 5.58
C THR A 289 -1.70 -12.91 6.41
N ALA A 290 -1.36 -13.67 7.46
CA ALA A 290 -2.36 -14.29 8.34
C ALA A 290 -3.11 -13.27 9.21
N SER A 291 -2.51 -12.11 9.47
CA SER A 291 -3.12 -11.03 10.26
C SER A 291 -4.17 -10.23 9.48
N HIS A 292 -4.24 -10.48 8.16
CA HIS A 292 -5.17 -9.82 7.25
C HIS A 292 -6.65 -10.05 7.57
N SER A 293 -6.99 -10.91 8.55
CA SER A 293 -8.35 -11.00 9.07
C SER A 293 -8.89 -9.66 9.62
N ASN A 294 -8.02 -8.76 10.07
CA ASN A 294 -8.39 -7.43 10.56
C ASN A 294 -8.79 -6.46 9.44
N ASP A 295 -8.14 -6.54 8.28
CA ASP A 295 -8.30 -5.59 7.17
C ASP A 295 -8.57 -6.26 5.80
N PHE A 296 -9.10 -7.48 5.82
CA PHE A 296 -9.41 -8.26 4.62
C PHE A 296 -10.29 -7.46 3.64
N ARG A 297 -9.79 -7.30 2.40
CA ARG A 297 -10.44 -6.49 1.34
C ARG A 297 -10.70 -5.03 1.75
N LYS A 298 -9.91 -4.52 2.69
CA LYS A 298 -9.96 -3.13 3.14
C LYS A 298 -8.66 -2.41 2.87
N SER A 299 -7.52 -2.94 3.29
CA SER A 299 -6.23 -2.25 3.20
C SER A 299 -5.09 -3.20 2.80
N ALA A 300 -3.83 -2.74 2.84
CA ALA A 300 -2.69 -3.52 2.35
C ALA A 300 -2.02 -4.42 3.41
N GLY A 301 -2.63 -4.67 4.57
CA GLY A 301 -2.05 -5.41 5.68
C GLY A 301 -1.74 -6.89 5.39
N GLY A 302 -2.32 -7.45 4.32
CA GLY A 302 -2.00 -8.80 3.84
C GLY A 302 -0.70 -8.90 3.03
N PHE A 303 -0.10 -7.76 2.68
CA PHE A 303 1.01 -7.63 1.73
C PHE A 303 2.17 -6.86 2.36
N ILE A 304 3.37 -6.99 1.79
CA ILE A 304 4.60 -6.34 2.31
C ILE A 304 4.45 -4.83 2.48
N HIS A 305 3.65 -4.19 1.63
CA HIS A 305 3.39 -2.75 1.72
C HIS A 305 2.71 -2.38 3.03
N GLY A 306 1.72 -3.12 3.50
CA GLY A 306 0.98 -2.79 4.72
C GLY A 306 1.51 -3.48 5.97
N PHE A 307 1.88 -4.77 5.90
CA PHE A 307 2.17 -5.52 7.12
C PHE A 307 3.40 -5.00 7.86
N ARG A 308 4.35 -4.34 7.17
CA ARG A 308 5.53 -3.71 7.80
C ARG A 308 5.12 -2.70 8.87
N TYR A 309 4.07 -1.93 8.62
CA TYR A 309 3.51 -0.95 9.56
C TYR A 309 2.75 -1.64 10.69
N THR A 310 1.94 -2.66 10.38
CA THR A 310 1.26 -3.44 11.42
C THR A 310 2.25 -4.13 12.36
N THR A 311 3.37 -4.62 11.82
CA THR A 311 4.46 -5.24 12.58
C THR A 311 5.13 -4.23 13.51
N ARG A 312 5.40 -3.03 13.01
CA ARG A 312 5.94 -1.92 13.82
C ARG A 312 4.97 -1.52 14.94
N ALA A 313 3.67 -1.44 14.65
CA ALA A 313 2.65 -1.16 15.65
C ALA A 313 2.60 -2.24 16.74
N VAL A 314 2.62 -3.52 16.36
CA VAL A 314 2.66 -4.64 17.33
C VAL A 314 3.93 -4.59 18.17
N HIS A 315 5.09 -4.33 17.56
CA HIS A 315 6.34 -4.17 18.30
C HIS A 315 6.22 -3.09 19.38
N ARG A 316 5.71 -1.90 19.04
CA ARG A 316 5.49 -0.81 20.01
C ARG A 316 4.50 -1.20 21.12
N LEU A 317 3.44 -1.95 20.82
CA LEU A 317 2.52 -2.47 21.84
C LEU A 317 3.23 -3.43 22.82
N LEU A 318 4.12 -4.29 22.32
CA LEU A 318 4.87 -5.23 23.14
C LEU A 318 5.91 -4.53 24.01
N GLU A 319 6.64 -3.58 23.44
CA GLU A 319 7.64 -2.76 24.12
C GLU A 319 7.04 -2.01 25.32
N ASN A 320 5.87 -1.39 25.14
CA ASN A 320 5.17 -0.74 26.25
C ASN A 320 4.69 -1.76 27.31
N ARG A 321 4.12 -2.89 26.86
CA ARG A 321 3.54 -3.90 27.75
C ARG A 321 4.57 -4.61 28.63
N HIS A 322 5.73 -4.96 28.07
CA HIS A 322 6.71 -5.83 28.73
C HIS A 322 7.95 -5.11 29.23
N HIS A 323 8.28 -3.96 28.65
CA HIS A 323 9.52 -3.24 28.95
C HIS A 323 9.28 -1.80 29.39
N GLY A 324 8.01 -1.36 29.47
CA GLY A 324 7.66 0.00 29.88
C GLY A 324 8.16 1.07 28.90
N VAL A 325 8.56 0.68 27.68
CA VAL A 325 9.04 1.60 26.66
C VAL A 325 7.82 2.21 25.97
N PRO A 326 7.54 3.51 26.17
CA PRO A 326 6.31 4.11 25.70
C PRO A 326 6.30 4.22 24.17
N TRP A 327 5.10 4.38 23.60
CA TRP A 327 4.95 4.67 22.18
C TRP A 327 5.73 5.96 21.83
N PRO A 328 6.58 5.96 20.77
CA PRO A 328 7.32 7.14 20.37
C PRO A 328 6.37 8.29 20.04
N SER A 329 6.56 9.43 20.70
CA SER A 329 5.68 10.57 20.53
C SER A 329 6.38 11.90 20.84
N PRO A 330 6.92 12.57 19.81
CA PRO A 330 7.46 13.90 20.00
C PRO A 330 6.37 14.88 20.45
N ILE A 331 6.77 15.84 21.27
CA ILE A 331 5.93 16.94 21.75
C ILE A 331 6.33 18.19 20.98
N TYR A 332 5.34 18.92 20.48
CA TYR A 332 5.53 20.17 19.75
C TYR A 332 4.59 21.27 20.27
N PRO A 333 4.97 22.56 20.13
CA PRO A 333 4.05 23.66 20.38
C PRO A 333 2.83 23.60 19.45
N ILE A 334 1.66 24.06 19.91
CA ILE A 334 0.43 24.01 19.12
C ILE A 334 0.53 24.76 17.78
N THR A 335 1.42 25.75 17.69
CA THR A 335 1.73 26.50 16.47
C THR A 335 2.26 25.62 15.34
N HIS A 336 2.85 24.46 15.65
CA HIS A 336 3.36 23.51 14.65
C HIS A 336 2.29 22.54 14.13
N LEU A 337 1.10 22.52 14.72
CA LEU A 337 0.09 21.47 14.48
C LEU A 337 -0.26 21.31 13.01
N THR A 338 -0.60 22.41 12.34
CA THR A 338 -0.95 22.40 10.91
C THR A 338 0.19 21.84 10.06
N ASN A 339 1.42 22.32 10.29
CA ASN A 339 2.58 21.89 9.51
C ASN A 339 2.95 20.42 9.77
N SER A 340 2.82 19.95 11.02
CA SER A 340 3.04 18.55 11.36
C SER A 340 2.04 17.63 10.66
N ILE A 341 0.75 18.00 10.63
CA ILE A 341 -0.27 17.25 9.89
C ILE A 341 0.04 17.25 8.40
N ILE A 342 0.25 18.42 7.78
CA ILE A 342 0.55 18.54 6.35
C ILE A 342 1.80 17.73 5.97
N LYS A 343 2.88 17.85 6.74
CA LYS A 343 4.09 17.06 6.49
C LYS A 343 3.78 15.56 6.50
N ARG A 344 3.08 15.09 7.53
CA ARG A 344 2.77 13.67 7.70
C ARG A 344 1.87 13.12 6.60
N VAL A 345 0.82 13.84 6.20
CA VAL A 345 -0.07 13.34 5.11
C VAL A 345 0.64 13.30 3.75
N ASN A 346 1.66 14.13 3.52
CA ASN A 346 2.44 14.11 2.28
C ASN A 346 3.57 13.06 2.29
N GLU A 347 4.18 12.77 3.45
CA GLU A 347 5.39 11.93 3.52
C GLU A 347 5.15 10.52 4.08
N ALA A 348 4.10 10.31 4.89
CA ALA A 348 3.95 9.09 5.68
C ALA A 348 3.24 7.96 4.90
N SER A 349 4.04 7.11 4.28
CA SER A 349 3.58 5.89 3.59
C SER A 349 2.69 4.96 4.43
N GLY A 350 2.87 4.92 5.76
CA GLY A 350 2.06 4.09 6.66
C GLY A 350 0.56 4.43 6.62
N LEU A 351 0.22 5.72 6.54
CA LEU A 351 -1.17 6.17 6.46
C LEU A 351 -1.83 5.78 5.12
N TYR A 352 -1.06 5.79 4.03
CA TYR A 352 -1.54 5.37 2.70
C TYR A 352 -1.75 3.88 2.61
N GLN A 353 -0.77 3.10 3.07
CA GLN A 353 -0.80 1.65 2.90
C GLN A 353 -1.78 0.99 3.88
N MET A 354 -1.96 1.57 5.07
CA MET A 354 -2.87 1.08 6.11
C MET A 354 -4.06 2.01 6.33
N PHE A 355 -4.57 2.60 5.23
CA PHE A 355 -5.72 3.49 5.24
C PHE A 355 -6.91 2.89 6.01
N SER A 356 -7.59 3.71 6.80
CA SER A 356 -8.71 3.31 7.66
C SER A 356 -8.41 2.18 8.68
N VAL A 357 -7.14 1.81 8.91
CA VAL A 357 -6.71 0.75 9.84
C VAL A 357 -5.68 1.29 10.85
N LEU A 358 -4.72 2.08 10.38
CA LEU A 358 -3.80 2.85 11.21
C LEU A 358 -4.11 4.35 11.09
N ALA A 359 -3.86 5.09 12.16
CA ALA A 359 -4.02 6.53 12.23
C ALA A 359 -2.82 7.16 12.93
N ASP A 360 -2.51 8.39 12.58
CA ASP A 360 -1.68 9.22 13.45
C ASP A 360 -2.61 9.87 14.49
N ILE A 361 -2.22 9.78 15.77
CA ILE A 361 -3.00 10.31 16.89
C ILE A 361 -2.30 11.52 17.49
N ILE A 362 -3.01 12.62 17.63
CA ILE A 362 -2.49 13.87 18.17
C ILE A 362 -3.20 14.13 19.50
N LEU A 363 -2.46 14.05 20.61
CA LEU A 363 -2.98 14.30 21.95
C LEU A 363 -2.75 15.75 22.34
N LEU A 364 -3.80 16.47 22.72
CA LEU A 364 -3.68 17.85 23.19
C LEU A 364 -3.19 17.89 24.64
N LYS A 365 -2.23 18.77 24.92
CA LYS A 365 -1.60 18.97 26.24
C LYS A 365 -1.84 20.40 26.73
N GLU A 366 -1.76 20.60 28.04
CA GLU A 366 -1.64 21.93 28.66
C GLU A 366 -2.71 22.93 28.19
N ASN A 367 -3.99 22.52 28.14
CA ASN A 367 -5.09 23.34 27.59
C ASN A 367 -4.88 23.75 26.11
N ALA A 368 -4.33 22.83 25.31
CA ALA A 368 -4.05 22.99 23.88
C ALA A 368 -2.96 24.03 23.52
N THR A 369 -1.99 24.29 24.40
CA THR A 369 -0.79 25.07 24.06
C THR A 369 0.31 24.22 23.40
N ALA A 370 0.25 22.91 23.59
CA ALA A 370 1.15 21.93 22.99
C ALA A 370 0.39 20.66 22.58
N PHE A 371 1.00 19.86 21.73
CA PHE A 371 0.48 18.55 21.36
C PHE A 371 1.57 17.50 21.31
N GLU A 372 1.13 16.25 21.45
CA GLU A 372 1.96 15.07 21.37
C GLU A 372 1.51 14.20 20.20
N TYR A 373 2.45 13.79 19.34
CA TYR A 373 2.13 13.17 18.05
C TYR A 373 2.51 11.69 18.04
N LEU A 374 1.55 10.78 17.96
CA LEU A 374 1.76 9.33 17.91
C LEU A 374 1.52 8.83 16.49
N GLU A 375 2.56 8.27 15.88
CA GLU A 375 2.45 7.75 14.52
C GLU A 375 1.86 6.33 14.49
N GLU A 376 1.01 6.05 13.49
CA GLU A 376 0.59 4.70 13.07
C GLU A 376 -0.05 3.83 14.17
N TYR A 377 -0.92 4.44 14.98
CA TYR A 377 -1.67 3.75 16.01
C TYR A 377 -2.85 2.96 15.42
N PRO A 378 -3.12 1.71 15.86
CA PRO A 378 -4.24 0.93 15.33
C PRO A 378 -5.59 1.48 15.78
N VAL A 379 -6.41 1.94 14.83
CA VAL A 379 -7.68 2.63 15.12
C VAL A 379 -8.67 1.74 15.88
N GLY A 380 -8.62 0.43 15.65
CA GLY A 380 -9.52 -0.53 16.28
C GLY A 380 -9.32 -0.70 17.80
N ILE A 381 -8.24 -0.15 18.37
CA ILE A 381 -7.99 -0.11 19.82
C ILE A 381 -7.90 1.32 20.37
N LEU A 382 -8.39 2.33 19.64
CA LEU A 382 -8.34 3.74 20.08
C LEU A 382 -8.91 3.96 21.49
N ALA A 383 -10.00 3.28 21.84
CA ALA A 383 -10.59 3.37 23.19
C ALA A 383 -9.67 2.88 24.32
N GLN A 384 -8.62 2.14 23.99
CA GLN A 384 -7.61 1.60 24.92
C GLN A 384 -6.28 2.34 24.78
N LEU A 385 -6.26 3.53 24.16
CA LEU A 385 -5.04 4.30 23.95
C LEU A 385 -4.28 4.54 25.25
N GLU A 386 -4.96 4.96 26.32
CA GLU A 386 -4.29 5.22 27.61
C GLU A 386 -3.67 3.95 28.19
N LEU A 387 -4.34 2.80 28.05
CA LEU A 387 -3.83 1.51 28.52
C LEU A 387 -2.57 1.07 27.74
N HIS A 388 -2.57 1.23 26.42
CA HIS A 388 -1.50 0.70 25.56
C HIS A 388 -0.34 1.67 25.35
N THR A 389 -0.48 2.94 25.74
CA THR A 389 0.55 3.97 25.57
C THR A 389 0.98 4.62 26.88
N GLY A 390 0.19 4.47 27.95
CA GLY A 390 0.37 5.20 29.21
C GLY A 390 -0.02 6.68 29.14
N ARG A 391 -0.55 7.15 28.00
CA ARG A 391 -0.79 8.58 27.73
C ARG A 391 -2.27 8.91 27.91
N LYS A 392 -2.54 9.87 28.78
CA LYS A 392 -3.89 10.43 28.95
C LYS A 392 -4.22 11.45 27.88
N ALA A 393 -5.51 11.55 27.54
CA ALA A 393 -6.03 12.52 26.57
C ALA A 393 -7.05 13.51 27.18
N PRO A 394 -6.70 14.26 28.26
CA PRO A 394 -7.66 15.12 28.95
C PRO A 394 -8.08 16.36 28.15
N GLY A 395 -7.24 16.83 27.22
CA GLY A 395 -7.51 17.98 26.36
C GLY A 395 -8.21 17.64 25.05
N GLY A 396 -8.62 16.38 24.86
CA GLY A 396 -9.09 15.85 23.57
C GLY A 396 -7.95 15.39 22.66
N LEU A 397 -8.32 14.89 21.49
CA LEU A 397 -7.39 14.37 20.50
C LEU A 397 -7.86 14.59 19.06
N PHE A 398 -6.90 14.58 18.13
CA PHE A 398 -7.17 14.37 16.72
C PHE A 398 -6.71 12.97 16.28
N ALA A 399 -7.43 12.37 15.33
CA ALA A 399 -6.99 11.20 14.61
C ALA A 399 -6.94 11.52 13.11
N VAL A 400 -5.75 11.42 12.52
CA VAL A 400 -5.50 11.66 11.09
C VAL A 400 -5.47 10.32 10.37
N ILE A 401 -6.37 10.14 9.40
CA ILE A 401 -6.61 8.88 8.69
C ILE A 401 -6.71 9.17 7.19
N MET A 402 -6.14 8.31 6.35
CA MET A 402 -6.45 8.33 4.91
C MET A 402 -7.69 7.48 4.64
N GLU A 403 -8.61 7.98 3.82
CA GLU A 403 -9.85 7.28 3.44
C GLU A 403 -10.20 7.52 1.97
N TYR A 404 -10.88 6.54 1.35
CA TYR A 404 -11.53 6.72 0.06
C TYR A 404 -12.94 7.27 0.25
N GLY A 405 -13.45 7.97 -0.77
CA GLY A 405 -14.82 8.43 -0.79
C GLY A 405 -15.84 7.30 -0.62
N ARG A 406 -16.96 7.63 0.02
CA ARG A 406 -18.04 6.65 0.21
C ARG A 406 -18.61 6.25 -1.13
N ASN A 407 -18.94 4.97 -1.26
CA ASN A 407 -19.49 4.36 -2.49
C ASN A 407 -18.58 4.43 -3.72
N PHE A 408 -17.37 4.99 -3.62
CA PHE A 408 -16.41 5.03 -4.72
C PHE A 408 -15.66 3.71 -4.90
N SER A 409 -15.58 2.89 -3.85
CA SER A 409 -14.86 1.62 -3.88
C SER A 409 -15.79 0.42 -3.77
N GLY A 410 -15.60 -0.57 -4.65
CA GLY A 410 -16.35 -1.83 -4.62
C GLY A 410 -16.17 -2.65 -5.88
N ALA A 411 -16.60 -3.91 -5.85
CA ALA A 411 -16.50 -4.79 -7.02
C ALA A 411 -17.58 -4.53 -8.08
N ASP A 412 -18.63 -3.84 -7.69
CA ASP A 412 -19.77 -3.41 -8.49
C ASP A 412 -19.70 -1.93 -8.89
N LYS A 413 -18.66 -1.21 -8.44
CA LYS A 413 -18.53 0.23 -8.68
C LYS A 413 -17.81 0.48 -9.99
N ASP A 414 -18.39 1.36 -10.80
CA ASP A 414 -17.67 2.04 -11.84
C ASP A 414 -16.82 3.12 -11.18
N VAL A 415 -15.50 3.08 -11.37
CA VAL A 415 -14.55 4.09 -10.86
C VAL A 415 -14.09 5.06 -11.95
N PHE A 416 -14.62 4.90 -13.16
CA PHE A 416 -14.34 5.72 -14.34
C PHE A 416 -15.56 6.54 -14.79
N TYR A 417 -16.59 6.67 -13.96
CA TYR A 417 -17.73 7.54 -14.24
C TYR A 417 -17.32 9.02 -14.34
N TYR A 418 -18.15 9.81 -15.03
CA TYR A 418 -17.94 11.24 -15.21
C TYR A 418 -18.02 12.02 -13.88
N ASN A 419 -17.36 13.17 -13.78
CA ASN A 419 -17.35 14.02 -12.57
C ASN A 419 -16.88 13.32 -11.27
N ARG A 420 -15.92 12.40 -11.38
CA ARG A 420 -15.36 11.68 -10.23
C ARG A 420 -14.40 12.48 -9.36
N ALA A 421 -13.96 13.65 -9.81
CA ALA A 421 -12.96 14.45 -9.10
C ALA A 421 -13.62 15.62 -8.38
N VAL A 422 -13.19 15.90 -7.15
CA VAL A 422 -13.64 17.05 -6.37
C VAL A 422 -12.47 18.01 -6.19
N GLY A 423 -12.59 19.24 -6.68
CA GLY A 423 -11.54 20.26 -6.56
C GLY A 423 -11.83 21.36 -5.53
N GLU A 424 -13.05 21.41 -5.00
CA GLU A 424 -13.48 22.47 -4.07
C GLU A 424 -13.43 21.99 -2.61
N ALA A 425 -12.77 22.76 -1.75
CA ALA A 425 -12.62 22.43 -0.33
C ALA A 425 -13.97 22.25 0.41
N GLN A 426 -15.01 22.99 0.03
CA GLN A 426 -16.35 22.86 0.62
C GLN A 426 -17.02 21.50 0.34
N HIS A 427 -16.58 20.83 -0.73
CA HIS A 427 -17.08 19.53 -1.17
C HIS A 427 -16.10 18.40 -0.85
N ALA A 428 -15.01 18.65 -0.10
CA ALA A 428 -13.96 17.66 0.18
C ALA A 428 -14.46 16.32 0.78
N TRP A 429 -15.62 16.31 1.45
CA TRP A 429 -16.24 15.09 1.96
C TRP A 429 -16.77 14.15 0.86
N GLN A 430 -16.89 14.65 -0.37
CA GLN A 430 -17.24 13.92 -1.58
C GLN A 430 -15.99 13.44 -2.36
N SER A 431 -14.78 13.77 -1.90
CA SER A 431 -13.54 13.28 -2.49
C SER A 431 -13.58 11.78 -2.61
N ASN A 432 -13.37 11.29 -3.82
CA ASN A 432 -13.48 9.90 -4.20
C ASN A 432 -12.16 9.17 -3.99
N PHE A 433 -11.05 9.82 -4.36
CA PHE A 433 -9.71 9.30 -4.21
C PHE A 433 -9.28 9.28 -2.74
N LEU A 434 -8.17 8.60 -2.48
CA LEU A 434 -7.61 8.51 -1.15
C LEU A 434 -7.19 9.90 -0.67
N HIS A 435 -7.79 10.39 0.41
CA HIS A 435 -7.55 11.73 0.93
C HIS A 435 -7.48 11.74 2.47
N PRO A 436 -6.86 12.76 3.07
CA PRO A 436 -6.79 12.90 4.52
C PRO A 436 -8.14 13.27 5.14
N VAL A 437 -8.50 12.56 6.20
CA VAL A 437 -9.66 12.79 7.05
C VAL A 437 -9.20 12.95 8.50
N ILE A 438 -9.54 14.08 9.10
CA ILE A 438 -9.15 14.45 10.46
C ILE A 438 -10.39 14.39 11.35
N TYR A 439 -10.36 13.48 12.32
CA TYR A 439 -11.39 13.33 13.35
C TYR A 439 -10.96 14.07 14.60
N TYR A 440 -11.84 14.89 15.18
CA TYR A 440 -11.62 15.53 16.46
C TYR A 440 -12.54 14.96 17.54
N TYR A 441 -11.97 14.63 18.69
CA TYR A 441 -12.73 14.22 19.86
C TYR A 441 -12.34 15.06 21.08
N LYS A 442 -13.33 15.58 21.80
CA LYS A 442 -13.13 16.27 23.08
C LYS A 442 -12.66 15.34 24.19
N ARG A 443 -12.97 14.05 24.07
CA ARG A 443 -12.54 12.98 24.99
C ARG A 443 -12.22 11.71 24.23
N LEU A 444 -11.46 10.81 24.84
CA LEU A 444 -11.23 9.50 24.25
C LEU A 444 -12.56 8.76 23.99
N PRO A 445 -12.77 8.18 22.80
CA PRO A 445 -13.93 7.34 22.54
C PRO A 445 -13.95 6.11 23.45
N THR A 446 -15.14 5.73 23.91
CA THR A 446 -15.34 4.52 24.72
C THR A 446 -15.37 3.26 23.87
N GLU A 447 -15.16 2.09 24.48
CA GLU A 447 -15.31 0.82 23.77
C GLU A 447 -16.72 0.62 23.20
N ARG A 448 -17.74 1.13 23.90
CA ARG A 448 -19.13 1.06 23.44
C ARG A 448 -19.32 1.89 22.17
N GLU A 449 -18.80 3.11 22.13
CA GLU A 449 -18.84 3.98 20.94
C GLU A 449 -18.06 3.35 19.77
N MET A 450 -16.88 2.78 20.04
CA MET A 450 -16.13 2.04 19.02
C MET A 450 -16.95 0.87 18.44
N ARG A 451 -17.70 0.13 19.26
CA ARG A 451 -18.55 -0.99 18.80
C ARG A 451 -19.80 -0.53 18.05
N LEU A 452 -20.36 0.62 18.41
CA LEU A 452 -21.60 1.19 17.82
C LEU A 452 -21.34 2.21 16.71
N ARG A 453 -20.09 2.35 16.26
CA ARG A 453 -19.74 3.27 15.16
C ARG A 453 -20.55 2.96 13.89
N PRO A 454 -20.83 3.97 13.04
CA PRO A 454 -21.55 3.76 11.80
C PRO A 454 -20.91 2.65 10.95
N PRO A 455 -21.72 1.90 10.18
CA PRO A 455 -21.19 0.98 9.17
C PRO A 455 -20.18 1.69 8.27
N ASP A 456 -19.12 0.98 7.90
CA ASP A 456 -18.02 1.44 7.03
C ASP A 456 -17.12 2.57 7.57
N TRP A 457 -17.41 3.14 8.75
CA TRP A 457 -16.51 4.09 9.37
C TRP A 457 -15.36 3.40 10.14
N PRO A 458 -14.12 3.92 10.05
CA PRO A 458 -13.01 3.41 10.84
C PRO A 458 -13.15 3.75 12.32
N LEU A 459 -13.79 4.88 12.62
CA LEU A 459 -13.93 5.45 13.97
C LEU A 459 -15.41 5.82 14.26
N PRO A 460 -15.78 5.99 15.55
CA PRO A 460 -17.10 6.50 15.93
C PRO A 460 -17.34 7.92 15.42
N ARG A 461 -18.57 8.41 15.60
CA ARG A 461 -18.90 9.78 15.21
C ARG A 461 -18.07 10.78 16.05
N PRO A 462 -17.26 11.66 15.42
CA PRO A 462 -16.46 12.63 16.13
C PRO A 462 -17.25 13.88 16.54
N ASP A 463 -16.67 14.70 17.41
CA ASP A 463 -17.19 16.04 17.74
C ASP A 463 -17.08 17.00 16.56
N ALA A 464 -16.01 16.86 15.76
CA ALA A 464 -15.85 17.56 14.49
C ALA A 464 -15.02 16.70 13.51
N ILE A 465 -15.25 16.87 12.21
CA ILE A 465 -14.54 16.14 11.15
C ILE A 465 -14.14 17.09 10.04
N HIS A 466 -12.95 16.89 9.47
CA HIS A 466 -12.48 17.64 8.32
C HIS A 466 -11.91 16.71 7.27
N HIS A 467 -12.37 16.89 6.03
CA HIS A 467 -11.80 16.25 4.87
C HIS A 467 -10.92 17.29 4.17
N ILE A 468 -9.66 16.94 3.91
CA ILE A 468 -8.84 17.70 2.98
C ILE A 468 -9.23 17.26 1.57
N VAL A 469 -9.49 18.20 0.68
CA VAL A 469 -9.86 17.88 -0.71
C VAL A 469 -8.74 17.08 -1.38
N GLU A 470 -9.12 16.16 -2.25
CA GLU A 470 -8.19 15.30 -2.98
C GLU A 470 -7.31 16.10 -3.94
N ASP A 471 -6.07 15.63 -4.11
CA ASP A 471 -5.11 16.19 -5.05
C ASP A 471 -4.44 15.04 -5.81
N PHE A 472 -4.44 15.08 -7.14
CA PHE A 472 -3.89 14.02 -7.98
C PHE A 472 -2.37 13.91 -7.92
N LEU A 473 -1.69 14.97 -7.50
CA LEU A 473 -0.26 14.95 -7.21
C LEU A 473 0.04 14.41 -5.82
N THR A 474 -0.99 14.12 -5.02
CA THR A 474 -0.87 13.80 -3.60
C THR A 474 -0.06 14.86 -2.85
N ASP A 475 -0.29 16.12 -3.21
CA ASP A 475 0.38 17.29 -2.64
C ASP A 475 -0.65 18.17 -1.90
N TRP A 476 -0.82 17.95 -0.60
CA TRP A 476 -1.77 18.71 0.22
C TRP A 476 -1.21 20.06 0.72
N THR A 477 -0.42 20.76 -0.10
CA THR A 477 0.20 22.04 0.29
C THR A 477 -0.45 23.28 -0.33
N ALA A 478 -1.45 23.11 -1.21
CA ALA A 478 -2.20 24.25 -1.78
C ALA A 478 -2.75 25.19 -0.68
N PRO A 479 -2.38 26.49 -0.69
CA PRO A 479 -2.71 27.41 0.41
C PRO A 479 -4.22 27.56 0.65
N ASN A 480 -5.01 27.73 -0.42
CA ASN A 480 -6.44 28.02 -0.32
C ASN A 480 -7.30 26.76 -0.21
N ALA A 481 -6.89 25.65 -0.83
CA ALA A 481 -7.67 24.43 -0.89
C ALA A 481 -7.36 23.47 0.28
N HIS A 482 -6.12 23.47 0.79
CA HIS A 482 -5.66 22.51 1.81
C HIS A 482 -5.33 23.20 3.13
N ILE A 483 -4.39 24.14 3.11
CA ILE A 483 -3.81 24.70 4.33
C ILE A 483 -4.82 25.58 5.08
N LEU A 484 -5.46 26.53 4.38
CA LEU A 484 -6.39 27.47 5.01
C LEU A 484 -7.62 26.75 5.59
N PRO A 485 -8.32 25.85 4.88
CA PRO A 485 -9.45 25.11 5.45
C PRO A 485 -9.05 24.24 6.64
N LEU A 486 -7.93 23.52 6.55
CA LEU A 486 -7.42 22.72 7.67
C LEU A 486 -7.15 23.59 8.89
N ARG A 487 -6.44 24.71 8.71
CA ARG A 487 -6.14 25.63 9.81
C ARG A 487 -7.42 26.18 10.45
N ARG A 488 -8.42 26.58 9.66
CA ARG A 488 -9.71 27.07 10.19
C ARG A 488 -10.44 26.00 10.99
N PHE A 489 -10.43 24.76 10.52
CA PHE A 489 -10.97 23.63 11.27
C PHE A 489 -10.25 23.44 12.61
N LEU A 490 -8.92 23.47 12.62
CA LEU A 490 -8.11 23.33 13.84
C LEU A 490 -8.37 24.48 14.82
N GLU A 491 -8.36 25.74 14.35
CA GLU A 491 -8.69 26.92 15.16
C GLU A 491 -10.08 26.80 15.81
N ASN A 492 -11.08 26.32 15.05
CA ASN A 492 -12.43 26.11 15.56
C ASN A 492 -12.50 25.00 16.62
N CYS A 493 -11.73 23.92 16.47
CA CYS A 493 -11.67 22.85 17.46
C CYS A 493 -10.96 23.28 18.76
N LEU A 494 -9.92 24.12 18.64
CA LEU A 494 -9.07 24.54 19.75
C LEU A 494 -9.53 25.82 20.45
N GLY A 495 -10.40 26.61 19.82
CA GLY A 495 -10.79 27.94 20.31
C GLY A 495 -9.60 28.92 20.40
N THR A 496 -8.51 28.64 19.67
CA THR A 496 -7.25 29.39 19.72
C THR A 496 -6.86 29.81 18.31
N ASP A 497 -6.33 31.02 18.18
CA ASP A 497 -5.83 31.54 16.93
C ASP A 497 -4.43 31.00 16.59
N LEU A 498 -4.35 30.15 15.57
CA LEU A 498 -3.08 29.57 15.12
C LEU A 498 -2.30 30.52 14.18
N ARG A 499 -2.76 31.77 13.97
CA ARG A 499 -2.07 32.80 13.15
C ARG A 499 -0.76 33.30 13.71
N ASN A 500 -0.46 33.09 14.99
CA ASN A 500 0.68 33.75 15.65
C ASN A 500 2.01 33.57 14.90
N PHE A 501 2.19 32.48 14.13
CA PHE A 501 3.42 32.27 13.36
C PHE A 501 3.45 32.92 11.96
N PHE A 502 2.30 33.19 11.33
CA PHE A 502 2.30 34.00 10.09
C PHE A 502 2.81 35.41 10.37
N ALA A 503 2.48 35.95 11.55
CA ALA A 503 2.91 37.28 11.92
C ALA A 503 4.37 37.33 12.36
N GLU A 504 4.82 36.42 13.22
CA GLU A 504 6.18 36.45 13.76
C GLU A 504 7.26 36.13 12.71
N SER A 505 7.03 35.15 11.84
CA SER A 505 7.96 34.84 10.74
C SER A 505 7.97 35.91 9.66
N CYS A 506 6.80 36.44 9.28
CA CYS A 506 6.75 37.56 8.33
C CYS A 506 7.31 38.85 8.94
N PHE A 507 7.17 39.07 10.25
CA PHE A 507 7.79 40.17 10.97
C PHE A 507 9.32 40.03 10.98
N LEU A 508 9.84 38.84 11.33
CA LEU A 508 11.28 38.57 11.26
C LEU A 508 11.81 38.73 9.83
N PHE A 509 11.12 38.19 8.83
CA PHE A 509 11.53 38.36 7.43
C PHE A 509 11.46 39.82 6.98
N ALA A 510 10.46 40.58 7.42
CA ALA A 510 10.36 42.01 7.12
C ALA A 510 11.51 42.82 7.73
N LEU A 511 12.13 42.33 8.81
CA LEU A 511 13.30 42.95 9.44
C LEU A 511 14.64 42.43 8.91
N THR A 512 14.69 41.28 8.23
CA THR A 512 15.94 40.59 7.88
C THR A 512 16.14 40.35 6.40
N ARG A 513 15.13 40.59 5.55
CA ARG A 513 15.18 40.30 4.11
C ARG A 513 14.57 41.45 3.30
N GLN A 514 15.22 41.81 2.19
CA GLN A 514 14.72 42.83 1.26
C GLN A 514 13.51 42.37 0.43
N LYS A 515 13.32 41.06 0.25
CA LYS A 515 12.23 40.51 -0.57
C LYS A 515 11.42 39.51 0.24
N LEU A 516 10.16 39.83 0.46
CA LEU A 516 9.25 39.03 1.28
C LEU A 516 8.53 37.97 0.44
N PRO A 517 8.25 36.78 1.00
CA PRO A 517 7.41 35.78 0.33
C PRO A 517 6.04 36.37 -0.04
N PRO A 518 5.43 35.98 -1.18
CA PRO A 518 4.12 36.47 -1.61
C PRO A 518 3.02 36.29 -0.55
N SER A 519 3.11 35.22 0.25
CA SER A 519 2.21 34.96 1.38
C SER A 519 2.31 36.00 2.51
N CYS A 520 3.51 36.53 2.78
CA CYS A 520 3.70 37.63 3.73
C CYS A 520 3.20 38.97 3.17
N GLN A 521 3.38 39.20 1.86
CA GLN A 521 2.93 40.42 1.19
C GLN A 521 1.41 40.50 1.07
N GLN A 522 0.75 39.39 0.70
CA GLN A 522 -0.70 39.34 0.48
C GLN A 522 -1.49 39.22 1.79
N GLY A 523 -0.91 38.60 2.84
CA GLY A 523 -1.57 38.40 4.14
C GLY A 523 -1.08 39.36 5.23
N TYR A 524 0.15 39.18 5.72
CA TYR A 524 0.68 39.91 6.88
C TYR A 524 0.72 41.42 6.66
N LEU A 525 1.21 41.89 5.50
CA LEU A 525 1.32 43.32 5.20
C LEU A 525 -0.01 44.01 4.85
N ARG A 526 -1.05 43.25 4.47
CA ARG A 526 -2.40 43.77 4.15
C ARG A 526 -3.38 43.72 5.32
N MET A 527 -2.87 43.87 6.55
CA MET A 527 -3.66 43.91 7.80
C MET A 527 -4.45 42.62 8.13
N GLN A 528 -3.98 41.45 7.68
CA GLN A 528 -4.54 40.16 8.12
C GLN A 528 -3.71 39.46 9.21
N GLY A 529 -2.67 40.13 9.73
CA GLY A 529 -1.80 39.71 10.85
C GLY A 529 -2.07 40.47 12.16
N LEU A 530 -1.37 40.06 13.24
CA LEU A 530 -1.59 40.41 14.68
C LEU A 530 -2.42 41.67 14.97
N VAL A 531 -3.57 41.47 15.63
CA VAL A 531 -4.41 42.55 16.17
C VAL A 531 -3.60 43.34 17.22
N GLY A 532 -3.49 44.66 17.07
CA GLY A 532 -2.83 45.55 18.03
C GLY A 532 -1.35 45.90 17.76
N SER A 533 -0.75 45.44 16.66
CA SER A 533 0.66 45.73 16.32
C SER A 533 0.89 47.02 15.50
N GLU A 534 -0.13 47.88 15.38
CA GLU A 534 -0.07 49.10 14.56
C GLU A 534 0.99 50.10 15.03
N GLY A 535 1.21 50.20 16.35
CA GLY A 535 2.24 51.06 16.95
C GLY A 535 3.66 50.58 16.65
N LEU A 536 3.92 49.28 16.77
CA LEU A 536 5.23 48.68 16.49
C LEU A 536 5.60 48.79 15.00
N ARG A 537 4.63 48.57 14.10
CA ARG A 537 4.86 48.72 12.66
C ARG A 537 5.15 50.17 12.29
N ARG A 538 4.39 51.12 12.86
CA ARG A 538 4.61 52.56 12.65
C ARG A 538 6.02 52.95 13.08
N HIS A 539 6.44 52.50 14.25
CA HIS A 539 7.80 52.74 14.74
C HIS A 539 8.88 52.12 13.84
N ALA A 540 8.66 50.91 13.32
CA ALA A 540 9.61 50.26 12.40
C ALA A 540 9.72 50.98 11.04
N VAL A 541 8.61 51.51 10.52
CA VAL A 541 8.59 52.33 9.29
C VAL A 541 9.27 53.69 9.54
N GLU A 542 8.96 54.34 10.67
CA GLU A 542 9.59 55.61 11.08
C GLU A 542 11.10 55.45 11.31
N ALA A 543 11.54 54.29 11.78
CA ALA A 543 12.95 53.94 11.95
C ALA A 543 13.64 53.48 10.65
N SER A 544 12.97 53.53 9.50
CA SER A 544 13.48 53.06 8.19
C SER A 544 13.90 51.58 8.17
N LEU A 545 13.38 50.77 9.09
CA LEU A 545 13.63 49.33 9.16
C LEU A 545 12.67 48.53 8.28
N MET A 546 11.62 49.17 7.75
CA MET A 546 10.59 48.55 6.92
C MET A 546 9.98 49.57 5.94
N GLU A 547 9.75 49.18 4.69
CA GLU A 547 9.07 50.04 3.69
C GLU A 547 7.59 50.23 4.01
N ASN A 548 7.04 51.39 3.65
CA ASN A 548 5.64 51.70 3.92
C ASN A 548 4.70 51.16 2.84
N TYR A 549 4.29 49.90 3.01
CA TYR A 549 3.38 49.23 2.07
C TYR A 549 1.90 49.65 2.17
N THR A 550 1.54 50.69 2.93
CA THR A 550 0.14 51.18 2.99
C THR A 550 -0.22 52.14 1.86
N VAL A 551 0.74 52.53 1.01
CA VAL A 551 0.51 53.45 -0.09
C VAL A 551 0.82 52.74 -1.41
N VAL A 552 -0.16 52.02 -1.96
CA VAL A 552 -0.30 51.86 -3.41
C VAL A 552 -1.78 51.76 -3.80
N ASP A 553 -2.17 52.75 -4.61
CA ASP A 553 -3.24 52.88 -5.59
C ASP A 553 -4.69 52.54 -5.22
N THR A 554 -5.44 53.63 -5.02
CA THR A 554 -6.88 53.72 -5.29
C THR A 554 -7.21 53.17 -6.69
N PRO A 555 -8.26 52.35 -6.85
CA PRO A 555 -8.65 51.80 -8.14
C PRO A 555 -9.41 52.86 -8.95
N ASN A 556 -8.69 53.76 -9.64
CA ASN A 556 -9.30 54.66 -10.60
C ASN A 556 -8.27 55.23 -11.58
N GLU A 557 -7.57 54.38 -12.33
CA GLU A 557 -6.93 54.74 -13.62
C GLU A 557 -6.32 53.51 -14.33
N LEU A 558 -7.03 52.38 -14.40
CA LEU A 558 -6.66 51.25 -15.27
C LEU A 558 -7.89 50.60 -15.95
N LEU A 559 -8.97 51.37 -16.13
CA LEU A 559 -10.12 51.00 -16.97
C LEU A 559 -9.97 51.66 -18.33
N GLY A 560 -9.05 51.13 -19.15
CA GLY A 560 -8.84 51.60 -20.52
C GLY A 560 -7.65 50.90 -21.16
N GLY A 561 -7.74 49.58 -21.38
CA GLY A 561 -6.68 48.87 -22.10
C GLY A 561 -6.59 47.35 -21.96
N GLN A 562 -7.56 46.67 -21.33
CA GLN A 562 -7.56 45.21 -21.22
C GLN A 562 -8.89 44.60 -21.63
N LYS A 563 -9.33 44.88 -22.87
CA LYS A 563 -10.38 44.09 -23.53
C LYS A 563 -9.97 43.42 -24.83
N ASP A 564 -8.78 43.71 -25.38
CA ASP A 564 -8.36 43.17 -26.69
C ASP A 564 -7.22 42.13 -26.64
N ILE A 565 -6.69 41.79 -25.46
CA ILE A 565 -5.56 40.82 -25.36
C ILE A 565 -6.06 39.39 -25.07
N HIS A 566 -7.32 39.22 -24.64
CA HIS A 566 -7.84 37.88 -24.31
C HIS A 566 -8.45 37.12 -25.51
N ASP A 567 -8.75 37.81 -26.62
CA ASP A 567 -9.29 37.21 -27.84
C ASP A 567 -8.24 36.91 -28.93
N GLN A 568 -6.98 37.32 -28.74
CA GLN A 568 -5.89 37.11 -29.72
C GLN A 568 -4.98 35.91 -29.41
N LEU A 569 -5.07 35.32 -28.21
CA LEU A 569 -4.30 34.12 -27.82
C LEU A 569 -5.04 32.79 -28.05
N LEU A 570 -6.25 32.84 -28.63
CA LEU A 570 -7.08 31.67 -28.94
C LEU A 570 -7.22 31.39 -30.45
N LYS A 571 -6.43 32.05 -31.31
CA LYS A 571 -6.54 31.88 -32.78
C LYS A 571 -5.33 31.33 -33.54
N ASP A 572 -4.17 31.15 -32.93
CA ASP A 572 -3.01 30.58 -33.62
C ASP A 572 -2.47 29.34 -32.90
N HIS A 573 -3.06 28.17 -33.20
CA HIS A 573 -2.36 26.88 -33.30
C HIS A 573 -3.29 25.82 -33.91
N VAL A 574 -3.56 25.97 -35.20
CA VAL A 574 -3.98 24.88 -36.08
C VAL A 574 -2.70 24.27 -36.67
N ILE A 575 -2.40 23.01 -36.37
CA ILE A 575 -1.38 22.24 -37.10
C ILE A 575 -2.10 21.28 -38.06
N PRO A 576 -1.71 21.21 -39.34
CA PRO A 576 -2.49 20.52 -40.37
C PRO A 576 -2.38 19.00 -40.28
N THR A 577 -3.48 18.34 -40.59
CA THR A 577 -3.57 16.93 -40.96
C THR A 577 -3.06 16.72 -42.40
N ASN A 578 -2.01 15.93 -42.55
CA ASN A 578 -1.78 14.90 -43.59
C ASN A 578 -0.28 14.75 -43.87
N GLU A 579 0.30 13.63 -43.44
CA GLU A 579 1.04 12.74 -44.34
C GLU A 579 1.23 11.38 -43.66
N VAL A 580 0.70 10.35 -44.31
CA VAL A 580 0.73 8.96 -43.91
C VAL A 580 2.04 8.36 -44.43
N ALA A 581 2.87 7.81 -43.54
CA ALA A 581 3.92 6.88 -43.93
C ALA A 581 4.08 5.77 -42.87
N ALA A 582 4.14 4.54 -43.37
CA ALA A 582 4.01 3.28 -42.66
C ALA A 582 5.13 3.00 -41.64
N CYS A 583 4.77 2.32 -40.56
CA CYS A 583 5.70 1.69 -39.62
C CYS A 583 6.35 0.44 -40.25
N PRO A 584 7.67 0.23 -40.06
CA PRO A 584 8.23 -1.11 -40.02
C PRO A 584 8.55 -1.49 -38.57
N GLY A 585 7.91 -2.59 -38.15
CA GLY A 585 8.49 -3.73 -37.45
C GLY A 585 9.52 -3.51 -36.33
N SER A 586 9.18 -4.08 -35.16
CA SER A 586 10.09 -4.41 -34.07
C SER A 586 11.40 -5.04 -34.58
N ALA A 587 12.52 -4.33 -34.42
CA ALA A 587 13.85 -4.91 -34.47
C ALA A 587 14.41 -4.95 -33.05
N ARG A 588 14.49 -6.18 -32.52
CA ARG A 588 15.21 -6.58 -31.31
C ARG A 588 16.64 -6.02 -31.39
N GLU A 589 17.00 -5.07 -30.55
CA GLU A 589 18.39 -4.59 -30.47
C GLU A 589 19.28 -5.72 -29.93
N LEU A 590 20.12 -6.24 -30.82
CA LEU A 590 21.12 -7.26 -30.54
C LEU A 590 22.20 -6.70 -29.60
N ARG A 591 22.49 -7.48 -28.56
CA ARG A 591 23.59 -7.39 -27.59
C ARG A 591 24.83 -6.65 -28.12
N ARG A 592 25.11 -5.46 -27.56
CA ARG A 592 26.45 -4.86 -27.57
C ARG A 592 27.03 -4.94 -26.16
N PRO A 593 28.27 -5.44 -25.97
CA PRO A 593 28.94 -5.36 -24.68
C PRO A 593 29.32 -3.89 -24.40
N PRO A 594 29.23 -3.40 -23.15
CA PRO A 594 29.59 -2.03 -22.84
C PRO A 594 31.12 -1.84 -22.86
N GLY A 595 31.58 -0.82 -23.58
CA GLY A 595 32.96 -0.34 -23.50
C GLY A 595 33.26 0.35 -22.16
N PRO A 596 34.53 0.49 -21.79
CA PRO A 596 34.94 1.03 -20.49
C PRO A 596 34.81 2.57 -20.49
N GLY A 597 34.01 3.14 -19.58
CA GLY A 597 34.05 4.58 -19.31
C GLY A 597 32.75 5.31 -18.95
N ARG A 598 31.57 4.67 -18.95
CA ARG A 598 30.33 5.36 -18.53
C ARG A 598 30.13 5.28 -17.02
N SER A 599 30.07 6.44 -16.36
CA SER A 599 29.72 6.60 -14.94
C SER A 599 28.23 6.34 -14.64
N THR A 600 27.39 6.21 -15.68
CA THR A 600 25.95 5.99 -15.57
C THR A 600 25.56 4.70 -16.28
N PHE A 601 24.65 3.93 -15.67
CA PHE A 601 24.14 2.69 -16.24
C PHE A 601 22.68 2.44 -15.89
N ASN A 602 21.99 1.68 -16.75
CA ASN A 602 20.66 1.17 -16.48
C ASN A 602 20.77 -0.21 -15.82
N VAL A 603 20.02 -0.40 -14.75
CA VAL A 603 19.89 -1.70 -14.07
C VAL A 603 19.06 -2.62 -14.97
N GLN A 604 19.46 -3.88 -15.10
CA GLN A 604 18.79 -4.86 -15.96
C GLN A 604 17.89 -5.83 -15.19
N ASP A 605 18.29 -6.20 -13.98
CA ASP A 605 17.57 -7.10 -13.08
C ASP A 605 18.13 -6.97 -11.65
N GLY A 606 17.63 -7.79 -10.73
CA GLY A 606 18.07 -7.78 -9.33
C GLY A 606 19.52 -8.25 -9.11
N GLU A 607 20.04 -9.15 -9.95
CA GLU A 607 21.44 -9.61 -9.84
C GLU A 607 22.39 -8.51 -10.31
N ASP A 608 22.08 -7.84 -11.42
CA ASP A 608 22.83 -6.68 -11.93
C ASP A 608 22.83 -5.54 -10.90
N PHE A 609 21.69 -5.30 -10.23
CA PHE A 609 21.61 -4.35 -9.12
C PHE A 609 22.50 -4.75 -7.95
N GLN A 610 22.45 -6.02 -7.53
CA GLN A 610 23.27 -6.55 -6.44
C GLN A 610 24.76 -6.35 -6.72
N ASP A 611 25.21 -6.68 -7.92
CA ASP A 611 26.64 -6.65 -8.26
C ASP A 611 27.17 -5.22 -8.45
N ARG A 612 26.40 -4.35 -9.11
CA ARG A 612 26.91 -3.04 -9.54
C ARG A 612 26.51 -1.90 -8.62
N VAL A 613 25.50 -2.11 -7.78
CA VAL A 613 25.02 -1.12 -6.81
C VAL A 613 25.39 -1.52 -5.39
N ILE A 614 24.95 -2.69 -4.93
CA ILE A 614 25.13 -3.12 -3.54
C ILE A 614 26.60 -3.50 -3.26
N ASN A 615 27.17 -4.34 -4.12
CA ASN A 615 28.57 -4.80 -4.01
C ASN A 615 29.57 -3.79 -4.63
N SER A 616 29.11 -2.59 -4.97
CA SER A 616 29.94 -1.60 -5.64
C SER A 616 31.05 -1.08 -4.72
N ALA A 617 32.29 -1.10 -5.23
CA ALA A 617 33.44 -0.52 -4.52
C ALA A 617 33.39 1.02 -4.48
N LYS A 618 32.54 1.65 -5.32
CA LYS A 618 32.37 3.10 -5.40
C LYS A 618 30.98 3.48 -4.87
N PRO A 619 30.81 4.67 -4.28
CA PRO A 619 29.47 5.18 -3.96
C PRO A 619 28.60 5.28 -5.21
N VAL A 620 27.32 4.91 -5.07
CA VAL A 620 26.35 4.87 -6.18
C VAL A 620 25.15 5.75 -5.86
N VAL A 621 24.79 6.62 -6.80
CA VAL A 621 23.52 7.33 -6.82
C VAL A 621 22.52 6.52 -7.63
N ILE A 622 21.37 6.24 -7.06
CA ILE A 622 20.34 5.40 -7.68
C ILE A 622 19.15 6.29 -8.01
N ASP A 623 18.84 6.47 -9.29
CA ASP A 623 17.69 7.23 -9.79
C ASP A 623 16.55 6.27 -10.13
N PHE A 624 15.52 6.22 -9.27
CA PHE A 624 14.29 5.52 -9.55
C PHE A 624 13.37 6.42 -10.36
N HIS A 625 13.08 6.02 -11.60
CA HIS A 625 12.32 6.79 -12.58
C HIS A 625 11.27 5.94 -13.29
N ALA A 626 10.43 6.59 -14.10
CA ALA A 626 9.55 5.92 -15.06
C ALA A 626 9.49 6.69 -16.39
N GLN A 627 9.18 6.02 -17.49
CA GLN A 627 9.10 6.65 -18.83
C GLN A 627 7.99 7.73 -18.93
N TRP A 628 6.89 7.50 -18.22
CA TRP A 628 5.74 8.42 -18.16
C TRP A 628 5.95 9.57 -17.17
N CYS A 629 7.01 9.56 -16.37
CA CYS A 629 7.27 10.57 -15.35
C CYS A 629 7.86 11.85 -15.95
N GLY A 630 7.04 12.89 -16.09
CA GLY A 630 7.47 14.23 -16.54
C GLY A 630 8.61 14.83 -15.69
N PRO A 631 8.48 14.88 -14.35
CA PRO A 631 9.55 15.38 -13.48
C PRO A 631 10.89 14.63 -13.60
N CYS A 632 10.85 13.32 -13.87
CA CYS A 632 12.05 12.49 -14.04
C CYS A 632 12.86 12.92 -15.27
N LYS A 633 12.19 13.36 -16.34
CA LYS A 633 12.84 13.90 -17.55
C LYS A 633 13.61 15.20 -17.29
N ILE A 634 13.28 15.91 -16.20
CA ILE A 634 13.99 17.11 -15.76
C ILE A 634 15.16 16.73 -14.83
N LEU A 635 14.91 15.85 -13.86
CA LEU A 635 15.90 15.50 -12.83
C LEU A 635 17.03 14.60 -13.36
N GLY A 636 16.70 13.59 -14.17
CA GLY A 636 17.67 12.60 -14.67
C GLY A 636 18.89 13.25 -15.35
N PRO A 637 18.71 14.15 -16.34
CA PRO A 637 19.84 14.84 -16.98
C PRO A 637 20.67 15.71 -16.02
N ARG A 638 20.04 16.31 -14.99
CA ARG A 638 20.77 17.10 -13.97
C ARG A 638 21.66 16.21 -13.11
N LEU A 639 21.14 15.06 -12.67
CA LEU A 639 21.92 14.07 -11.92
C LEU A 639 23.08 13.53 -12.76
N GLU A 640 22.83 13.15 -14.01
CA GLU A 640 23.86 12.66 -14.92
C GLU A 640 25.00 13.69 -15.09
N LYS A 641 24.65 14.97 -15.28
CA LYS A 641 25.62 16.07 -15.37
C LYS A 641 26.44 16.22 -14.08
N MET A 642 25.81 16.12 -12.92
CA MET A 642 26.51 16.30 -11.63
C MET A 642 27.38 15.09 -11.28
N VAL A 643 26.95 13.87 -11.59
CA VAL A 643 27.75 12.66 -11.40
C VAL A 643 28.95 12.65 -12.36
N ALA A 644 28.76 13.08 -13.61
CA ALA A 644 29.87 13.21 -14.57
C ALA A 644 30.98 14.15 -14.08
N LYS A 645 30.62 15.26 -13.40
CA LYS A 645 31.60 16.16 -12.76
C LYS A 645 32.47 15.49 -11.70
N GLN A 646 32.02 14.38 -11.12
CA GLN A 646 32.78 13.64 -10.10
C GLN A 646 33.87 12.74 -10.69
N GLN A 647 34.08 12.74 -12.01
CA GLN A 647 35.19 12.05 -12.70
C GLN A 647 35.34 10.57 -12.27
N GLY A 648 34.21 9.87 -12.13
CA GLY A 648 34.17 8.45 -11.78
C GLY A 648 34.42 8.13 -10.30
N LYS A 649 34.40 9.12 -9.39
CA LYS A 649 34.35 8.90 -7.93
C LYS A 649 32.99 8.39 -7.45
N VAL A 650 31.93 8.69 -8.20
CA VAL A 650 30.55 8.25 -7.95
C VAL A 650 30.00 7.63 -9.22
N LEU A 651 29.22 6.56 -9.07
CA LEU A 651 28.47 5.94 -10.17
C LEU A 651 27.00 6.32 -10.08
N MET A 652 26.27 6.24 -11.20
CA MET A 652 24.83 6.45 -11.27
C MET A 652 24.15 5.19 -11.83
N ALA A 653 23.22 4.63 -11.06
CA ALA A 653 22.33 3.57 -11.48
C ALA A 653 20.95 4.15 -11.80
N LYS A 654 20.37 3.80 -12.93
CA LYS A 654 19.01 4.17 -13.31
C LYS A 654 18.13 2.93 -13.20
N VAL A 655 17.06 3.05 -12.43
CA VAL A 655 16.12 1.96 -12.16
C VAL A 655 14.75 2.39 -12.66
N ASP A 656 14.27 1.73 -13.71
CA ASP A 656 12.88 1.91 -14.14
C ASP A 656 11.95 1.16 -13.18
N ILE A 657 11.01 1.88 -12.56
CA ILE A 657 10.12 1.29 -11.55
C ILE A 657 9.04 0.39 -12.17
N ASP A 658 8.76 0.52 -13.46
CA ASP A 658 7.81 -0.34 -14.16
C ASP A 658 8.45 -1.72 -14.42
N ASP A 659 9.73 -1.74 -14.82
CA ASP A 659 10.50 -2.97 -15.07
C ASP A 659 11.03 -3.61 -13.78
N HIS A 660 11.30 -2.79 -12.75
CA HIS A 660 11.90 -3.21 -11.49
C HIS A 660 11.06 -2.79 -10.28
N THR A 661 9.76 -3.05 -10.36
CA THR A 661 8.79 -2.71 -9.31
C THR A 661 9.22 -3.23 -7.94
N ASP A 662 9.79 -4.41 -7.87
CA ASP A 662 10.26 -5.00 -6.62
C ASP A 662 11.45 -4.25 -5.98
N LEU A 663 12.39 -3.73 -6.79
CA LEU A 663 13.48 -2.88 -6.28
C LEU A 663 12.90 -1.56 -5.74
N ALA A 664 11.94 -0.97 -6.45
CA ALA A 664 11.23 0.22 -5.98
C ALA A 664 10.53 -0.04 -4.63
N ILE A 665 9.91 -1.21 -4.46
CA ILE A 665 9.25 -1.61 -3.21
C ILE A 665 10.26 -1.79 -2.07
N GLU A 666 11.38 -2.45 -2.34
CA GLU A 666 12.43 -2.76 -1.36
C GLU A 666 13.06 -1.51 -0.75
N TYR A 667 13.29 -0.50 -1.59
CA TYR A 667 13.86 0.79 -1.19
C TYR A 667 12.80 1.85 -0.86
N GLU A 668 11.56 1.42 -0.68
CA GLU A 668 10.44 2.25 -0.24
C GLU A 668 10.21 3.47 -1.14
N VAL A 669 10.31 3.27 -2.45
CA VAL A 669 9.99 4.27 -3.47
C VAL A 669 8.47 4.37 -3.55
N SER A 670 7.91 5.43 -2.98
CA SER A 670 6.47 5.71 -2.99
C SER A 670 6.05 6.66 -4.11
N ALA A 671 7.00 7.39 -4.71
CA ALA A 671 6.79 8.31 -5.82
C ALA A 671 8.08 8.43 -6.65
N VAL A 672 7.96 8.79 -7.93
CA VAL A 672 9.10 9.06 -8.80
C VAL A 672 9.13 10.55 -9.21
N PRO A 673 10.32 11.17 -9.34
CA PRO A 673 11.63 10.56 -9.13
C PRO A 673 11.95 10.39 -7.64
N THR A 674 12.55 9.27 -7.27
CA THR A 674 13.18 9.05 -5.96
C THR A 674 14.65 8.75 -6.19
N VAL A 675 15.53 9.42 -5.45
CA VAL A 675 16.97 9.25 -5.58
C VAL A 675 17.55 8.77 -4.26
N LEU A 676 18.37 7.74 -4.32
CA LEU A 676 19.11 7.20 -3.18
C LEU A 676 20.60 7.39 -3.37
N ALA A 677 21.30 7.59 -2.26
CA ALA A 677 22.74 7.53 -2.18
C ALA A 677 23.13 6.26 -1.44
N MET A 678 23.95 5.42 -2.06
CA MET A 678 24.40 4.14 -1.51
C MET A 678 25.91 4.08 -1.42
N LYS A 679 26.42 3.56 -0.30
CA LYS A 679 27.86 3.36 -0.06
C LYS A 679 28.05 2.11 0.79
N ASN A 680 28.94 1.21 0.36
CA ASN A 680 29.20 -0.08 1.03
C ASN A 680 27.93 -0.95 1.22
N GLY A 681 27.01 -0.90 0.26
CA GLY A 681 25.73 -1.62 0.32
C GLY A 681 24.63 -0.96 1.17
N ASP A 682 24.95 0.10 1.93
CA ASP A 682 23.99 0.81 2.77
C ASP A 682 23.47 2.09 2.12
N VAL A 683 22.18 2.38 2.32
CA VAL A 683 21.59 3.66 1.93
C VAL A 683 22.01 4.72 2.95
N VAL A 684 22.78 5.71 2.50
CA VAL A 684 23.31 6.78 3.35
C VAL A 684 22.51 8.07 3.26
N ASP A 685 21.75 8.26 2.18
CA ASP A 685 20.83 9.38 2.03
C ASP A 685 19.73 9.10 0.99
N LYS A 686 18.63 9.84 1.05
CA LYS A 686 17.45 9.70 0.16
C LYS A 686 16.71 11.02 0.02
N PHE A 687 16.20 11.29 -1.19
CA PHE A 687 15.17 12.30 -1.38
C PHE A 687 14.14 11.89 -2.45
N VAL A 688 13.00 12.58 -2.42
CA VAL A 688 11.92 12.42 -3.40
C VAL A 688 11.65 13.76 -4.08
N GLY A 689 11.33 13.71 -5.37
CA GLY A 689 10.99 14.87 -6.19
C GLY A 689 12.21 15.58 -6.79
N ILE A 690 11.94 16.68 -7.51
CA ILE A 690 12.98 17.50 -8.15
C ILE A 690 13.73 18.31 -7.09
N LYS A 691 15.05 18.41 -7.26
CA LYS A 691 15.93 19.29 -6.48
C LYS A 691 16.64 20.30 -7.40
N ASP A 692 17.03 21.43 -6.84
CA ASP A 692 17.90 22.40 -7.53
C ASP A 692 19.37 21.93 -7.52
N GLU A 693 20.23 22.61 -8.30
CA GLU A 693 21.62 22.17 -8.46
C GLU A 693 22.40 22.22 -7.13
N ASP A 694 22.14 23.21 -6.26
CA ASP A 694 22.81 23.36 -4.96
C ASP A 694 22.48 22.20 -4.00
N GLN A 695 21.21 21.81 -3.95
CA GLN A 695 20.75 20.66 -3.16
C GLN A 695 21.33 19.34 -3.68
N LEU A 696 21.42 19.18 -5.01
CA LEU A 696 22.05 18.00 -5.61
C LEU A 696 23.55 17.93 -5.33
N GLU A 697 24.24 19.07 -5.33
CA GLU A 697 25.66 19.12 -4.99
C GLU A 697 25.89 18.78 -3.51
N ALA A 698 25.08 19.30 -2.60
CA ALA A 698 25.13 18.96 -1.18
C ALA A 698 24.90 17.45 -0.95
N PHE A 699 23.93 16.87 -1.65
CA PHE A 699 23.65 15.44 -1.62
C PHE A 699 24.84 14.59 -2.06
N LEU A 700 25.51 14.97 -3.17
CA LEU A 700 26.70 14.28 -3.67
C LEU A 700 27.93 14.45 -2.75
N LYS A 701 28.14 15.64 -2.17
CA LYS A 701 29.24 15.87 -1.23
C LYS A 701 29.13 14.98 0.01
N LYS A 702 27.93 14.87 0.56
CA LYS A 702 27.64 13.98 1.71
C LYS A 702 27.95 12.52 1.39
N LEU A 703 27.67 12.06 0.17
CA LEU A 703 27.99 10.70 -0.27
C LEU A 703 29.50 10.44 -0.38
N ILE A 704 30.24 11.42 -0.88
CA ILE A 704 31.70 11.32 -1.06
C ILE A 704 32.44 11.49 0.28
N GLY A 705 31.83 12.17 1.26
CA GLY A 705 32.43 12.46 2.57
C GLY A 705 33.41 13.62 2.52
N ALA A 706 33.04 14.69 1.81
CA ALA A 706 33.82 15.92 1.65
C ALA A 706 33.19 17.11 2.41
#